data_AF-A0A816R688-F1
#
_entry.id   AF-A0A816R688-F1
#
_cell.length_a   1.000
_cell.length_b   1.000
_cell.length_c   1.000
_cell.angle_alpha   90.00
_cell.angle_beta   90.00
_cell.angle_gamma   90.00
#
_symmetry.space_group_name_H-M   'P 1'
#
loop_
_entity.id
_entity.type
_entity.pdbx_description
1 polymer ?
#
loop_
_entity_poly.entity_id
_entity_poly.type
_entity_poly.pdbx_seq_one_letter_code
_entity_poly.pdbx_strand_id
1 'polypeptide(L)'
;MDDLLFVLFWIVLLTSILVSADICFERSGFFTPNGTYDLNRRLMLASLPSLVTANDGFYTTSTGQDPNRVYGLGMCAPGSNTRSCSDCIISSSARLLRNCTNQMEGIDWRMDRTLCLVRYSNRSFYGSLGMEILRSENYTGIFQDDMTDLDDEWEALMISLIDQASTLYYAAGRQKLESSISHVYGVVQCSRDLSLENCTHCLQQDVIEYRSCCRGRQGGIISRPSCFIRWEVYPFLSLFDNIPHLDKDGKKISKGTIVAIVVAPVVLIALGFALWRRRKAYKAFTSDSVDDITTSGSLQFEFKAIEAATSNFHSNNKLGHGGFGEVYNGTLPNGAQVAVKRLSKKSGQGEEEFKNEVFLVAKLQHKNLVRLLGFSVKGEEKILVYEFLPNKSLDHFLFDPKKSSQLDWTRRYNIIEGITRGILYLHQDSRLTIIHRDLKAGNILLDKDLNPKIADFGVARNFSVDQTEATTGRVVGTFGYMPPEYVTSGQFSTKSDVYSFGVLIMEIICGKKNSSFNETDGSISNLVTYVWRLWNNDSLLEMIDPAMEENYDRNEVFRCIHIALLCVQENPTDRPTMSTIFRMLTNTSITLHMPQPPGFVFRVRSKSNPLDERLQSDICFERSGFFTPNDTYDLNRRLMLSSLPSNVTANDGFYTTSTGQDPNRAYGLGMCVPGTDARSCSDCIISSSARLLRNCTNQTEGIDWRMDRTLCLVRYSNRSFYGSLGLEILRSDNYTRDVQANMTDLEITWEALMIGLIDQASSWYYAAGIRKLESSISHVYSVVQCSKDVSLENCTHCLQENVIEYRSCCRGRQGGIISRSSCFIRWEVYPFLSLFDNIAPEKDGKKISTGTIVAIVVVPVVLLALGYALWERRETFKAFTTDTGVDITTSGSLKFEFKAIEAATSNFHNTNKLGHGGFGEVYKGTLPNGTQVAVKRLSKMSGQGEEEFKNEVFLVAKLQHKNLVRLLGFSVKGEEKILVYEFLPNKSLDHFLFDPKKSSQLDWTRRYNIIEGITRGILYLHQDSRLTIIHRDLKAGNILLDEDLNPKIADFGVARNFSVDQTEATTGRVVGTFGYMPPEYVTSGQFSIKSDVYSFGVLVLEIICGKKNSSFNETDGSISNLVTYVWKLWNNDSLLEMIDPAMEENYDRCELIRCIHIGLLCVQENHVDRPTMSTIYRMLTNASITLHMPQPPGFVFTVRSKSNPLEERSQCGPSTSISITCASPR
;
A
#
# COMPACT_ATOMS: atom_id res chain seq x y z
N MET A 1 -60.29 36.06 -19.05
CA MET A 1 -60.07 34.60 -19.02
C MET A 1 -59.09 34.16 -20.12
N ASP A 2 -58.23 35.07 -20.60
CA ASP A 2 -57.74 34.99 -21.99
C ASP A 2 -56.20 35.08 -22.06
N ASP A 3 -55.57 35.79 -21.13
CA ASP A 3 -54.11 35.96 -21.06
C ASP A 3 -53.33 34.67 -20.74
N LEU A 4 -53.99 33.63 -20.21
CA LEU A 4 -53.35 32.35 -19.90
C LEU A 4 -53.28 31.41 -21.14
N LEU A 5 -54.21 31.53 -22.09
CA LEU A 5 -54.18 30.71 -23.31
C LEU A 5 -53.08 31.15 -24.28
N PHE A 6 -52.79 32.45 -24.35
CA PHE A 6 -51.82 32.99 -25.32
C PHE A 6 -50.38 32.55 -25.02
N VAL A 7 -50.04 32.37 -23.74
CA VAL A 7 -48.73 31.85 -23.30
C VAL A 7 -48.62 30.34 -23.57
N LEU A 8 -49.68 29.57 -23.30
CA LEU A 8 -49.69 28.12 -23.56
C LEU A 8 -49.60 27.79 -25.06
N PHE A 9 -50.17 28.61 -25.94
CA PHE A 9 -50.11 28.38 -27.40
C PHE A 9 -48.69 28.51 -27.98
N TRP A 10 -47.82 29.33 -27.37
CA TRP A 10 -46.42 29.47 -27.80
C TRP A 10 -45.48 28.42 -27.19
N ILE A 11 -45.80 27.87 -26.01
CA ILE A 11 -44.97 26.83 -25.37
C ILE A 11 -45.13 25.47 -26.08
N VAL A 12 -46.31 25.16 -26.62
CA VAL A 12 -46.59 23.89 -27.33
C VAL A 12 -46.00 23.86 -28.76
N LEU A 13 -45.54 25.00 -29.29
CA LEU A 13 -44.97 25.13 -30.65
C LEU A 13 -43.42 25.18 -30.70
N LEU A 14 -42.74 24.91 -29.58
CA LEU A 14 -41.27 24.92 -29.49
C LEU A 14 -40.64 23.63 -28.93
N THR A 15 -41.42 22.53 -28.82
CA THR A 15 -40.92 21.20 -28.42
C THR A 15 -41.24 20.11 -29.44
N SER A 16 -40.99 20.38 -30.73
CA SER A 16 -41.04 19.38 -31.79
C SER A 16 -39.64 19.16 -32.39
N ILE A 17 -39.05 18.02 -32.06
CA ILE A 17 -37.78 17.48 -32.57
C ILE A 17 -36.53 18.32 -32.27
N LEU A 18 -35.77 17.91 -31.24
CA LEU A 18 -34.31 17.99 -31.24
C LEU A 18 -33.67 16.97 -30.27
N VAL A 19 -34.01 15.70 -30.48
CA VAL A 19 -33.35 14.54 -29.85
C VAL A 19 -33.04 13.53 -30.95
N SER A 20 -31.76 13.12 -31.06
CA SER A 20 -31.22 12.16 -32.05
C SER A 20 -30.93 12.68 -33.48
N ALA A 21 -30.39 13.90 -33.63
CA ALA A 21 -29.93 14.42 -34.93
C ALA A 21 -28.52 13.91 -35.34
N ASP A 22 -27.58 13.84 -34.40
CA ASP A 22 -26.11 13.73 -34.61
C ASP A 22 -25.61 12.50 -35.39
N ILE A 23 -26.50 11.55 -35.70
CA ILE A 23 -26.17 10.22 -36.24
C ILE A 23 -26.92 9.88 -37.54
N CYS A 24 -28.01 10.59 -37.89
CA CYS A 24 -28.89 10.24 -39.01
C CYS A 24 -29.23 11.47 -39.85
N PHE A 25 -28.81 11.49 -41.12
CA PHE A 25 -28.99 12.68 -41.97
C PHE A 25 -30.34 12.66 -42.69
N GLU A 26 -31.35 13.30 -42.10
CA GLU A 26 -32.69 13.43 -42.69
C GLU A 26 -32.67 14.09 -44.08
N ARG A 27 -31.71 15.00 -44.32
CA ARG A 27 -31.48 15.68 -45.61
C ARG A 27 -31.04 14.75 -46.75
N SER A 28 -30.66 13.51 -46.47
CA SER A 28 -30.16 12.55 -47.49
C SER A 28 -31.26 11.65 -48.09
N GLY A 29 -32.51 11.81 -47.67
CA GLY A 29 -33.67 11.05 -48.15
C GLY A 29 -34.01 9.83 -47.29
N PHE A 30 -35.16 9.22 -47.58
CA PHE A 30 -35.72 8.12 -46.78
C PHE A 30 -35.97 6.87 -47.64
N PHE A 31 -35.73 5.69 -47.07
CA PHE A 31 -36.04 4.39 -47.69
C PHE A 31 -37.24 3.72 -46.99
N THR A 32 -37.93 2.82 -47.68
CA THR A 32 -39.00 2.01 -47.08
C THR A 32 -38.40 0.90 -46.19
N PRO A 33 -38.72 0.82 -44.88
CA PRO A 33 -38.26 -0.26 -44.01
C PRO A 33 -38.59 -1.64 -44.56
N ASN A 34 -37.67 -2.60 -44.39
CA ASN A 34 -37.70 -3.93 -45.01
C ASN A 34 -37.69 -3.97 -46.56
N GLY A 35 -37.61 -2.81 -47.24
CA GLY A 35 -37.40 -2.73 -48.69
C GLY A 35 -35.98 -3.09 -49.12
N THR A 36 -35.72 -3.17 -50.43
CA THR A 36 -34.45 -3.64 -51.00
C THR A 36 -33.22 -2.86 -50.49
N TYR A 37 -33.33 -1.52 -50.35
CA TYR A 37 -32.27 -0.70 -49.75
C TYR A 37 -31.99 -1.07 -48.29
N ASP A 38 -33.03 -1.31 -47.47
CA ASP A 38 -32.86 -1.70 -46.06
C ASP A 38 -32.26 -3.10 -45.93
N LEU A 39 -32.67 -4.04 -46.78
CA LEU A 39 -32.06 -5.37 -46.84
C LEU A 39 -30.57 -5.30 -47.21
N ASN A 40 -30.23 -4.53 -48.26
CA ASN A 40 -28.84 -4.29 -48.64
C ASN A 40 -28.04 -3.61 -47.51
N ARG A 41 -28.64 -2.64 -46.82
CA ARG A 41 -28.06 -1.94 -45.67
C ARG A 41 -27.77 -2.89 -44.52
N ARG A 42 -28.72 -3.76 -44.15
CA ARG A 42 -28.56 -4.76 -43.09
C ARG A 42 -27.48 -5.78 -43.44
N LEU A 43 -27.49 -6.32 -44.66
CA LEU A 43 -26.46 -7.24 -45.16
C LEU A 43 -25.06 -6.60 -45.16
N MET A 44 -24.98 -5.34 -45.60
CA MET A 44 -23.75 -4.56 -45.57
C MET A 44 -23.26 -4.34 -44.14
N LEU A 45 -24.09 -3.79 -43.25
CA LEU A 45 -23.70 -3.44 -41.87
C LEU A 45 -23.42 -4.68 -40.99
N ALA A 46 -23.96 -5.86 -41.34
CA ALA A 46 -23.66 -7.14 -40.69
C ALA A 46 -22.39 -7.83 -41.23
N SER A 47 -22.03 -7.62 -42.49
CA SER A 47 -20.77 -8.12 -43.08
C SER A 47 -19.59 -7.16 -42.91
N LEU A 48 -19.88 -5.87 -42.74
CA LEU A 48 -18.89 -4.81 -42.45
C LEU A 48 -17.88 -5.25 -41.38
N PRO A 49 -18.26 -5.74 -40.18
CA PRO A 49 -17.30 -6.04 -39.12
C PRO A 49 -16.28 -7.12 -39.46
N SER A 50 -16.63 -8.11 -40.29
CA SER A 50 -15.70 -9.19 -40.68
C SER A 50 -14.79 -8.77 -41.84
N LEU A 51 -15.34 -8.05 -42.82
CA LEU A 51 -14.58 -7.44 -43.92
C LEU A 51 -13.54 -6.44 -43.39
N VAL A 52 -13.99 -5.58 -42.50
CA VAL A 52 -13.21 -4.56 -41.78
C VAL A 52 -12.08 -5.36 -41.08
N THR A 53 -12.33 -6.43 -40.28
CA THR A 53 -11.25 -7.15 -39.54
C THR A 53 -10.11 -7.66 -40.41
N ALA A 54 -10.41 -8.11 -41.63
CA ALA A 54 -9.45 -8.82 -42.47
C ALA A 54 -8.40 -7.91 -43.12
N ASN A 55 -8.65 -6.59 -43.18
CA ASN A 55 -7.88 -5.65 -44.00
C ASN A 55 -6.93 -4.77 -43.16
N ASP A 56 -6.31 -5.32 -42.11
CA ASP A 56 -5.69 -4.60 -40.97
C ASP A 56 -6.72 -3.77 -40.15
N GLY A 57 -7.81 -3.36 -40.80
CA GLY A 57 -9.10 -3.35 -40.14
C GLY A 57 -10.24 -2.56 -40.79
N PHE A 58 -10.07 -1.78 -41.85
CA PHE A 58 -11.12 -0.92 -42.42
C PHE A 58 -11.55 -1.43 -43.78
N TYR A 59 -12.74 -1.01 -44.17
CA TYR A 59 -13.29 -1.39 -45.45
C TYR A 59 -14.30 -0.35 -45.90
N THR A 60 -14.13 0.13 -47.13
CA THR A 60 -15.21 0.70 -47.94
C THR A 60 -15.84 -0.42 -48.76
N THR A 61 -17.16 -0.55 -48.71
CA THR A 61 -17.91 -1.60 -49.41
C THR A 61 -19.19 -1.04 -50.01
N SER A 62 -19.78 -1.74 -50.97
CA SER A 62 -21.12 -1.41 -51.44
C SER A 62 -21.95 -2.65 -51.69
N THR A 63 -23.19 -2.66 -51.22
CA THR A 63 -24.13 -3.78 -51.36
C THR A 63 -25.33 -3.35 -52.19
N GLY A 64 -25.70 -4.18 -53.18
CA GLY A 64 -26.82 -3.93 -54.08
C GLY A 64 -26.45 -3.23 -55.39
N GLN A 65 -27.49 -3.00 -56.21
CA GLN A 65 -27.42 -2.25 -57.47
C GLN A 65 -28.34 -1.04 -57.40
N ASP A 66 -28.01 0.00 -58.18
CA ASP A 66 -28.78 1.24 -58.23
C ASP A 66 -30.24 0.98 -58.66
N PRO A 67 -31.25 1.67 -58.08
CA PRO A 67 -31.14 2.76 -57.09
C PRO A 67 -31.02 2.27 -55.63
N ASN A 68 -30.93 0.96 -55.39
CA ASN A 68 -30.92 0.37 -54.05
C ASN A 68 -29.51 0.05 -53.52
N ARG A 69 -28.43 0.60 -54.13
CA ARG A 69 -27.06 0.39 -53.65
C ARG A 69 -26.82 1.21 -52.39
N VAL A 70 -26.24 0.56 -51.38
CA VAL A 70 -25.77 1.19 -50.15
C VAL A 70 -24.24 1.23 -50.21
N TYR A 71 -23.64 2.38 -49.91
CA TYR A 71 -22.20 2.56 -49.69
C TYR A 71 -21.94 2.58 -48.18
N GLY A 72 -20.86 1.95 -47.72
CA GLY A 72 -20.55 1.83 -46.29
C GLY A 72 -19.05 1.81 -46.00
N LEU A 73 -18.68 2.49 -44.90
CA LEU A 73 -17.33 2.59 -44.36
C LEU A 73 -17.37 2.19 -42.87
N GLY A 74 -16.43 1.36 -42.44
CA GLY A 74 -16.14 1.12 -41.02
C GLY A 74 -14.65 1.31 -40.73
N MET A 75 -14.29 1.98 -39.62
CA MET A 75 -12.91 2.13 -39.15
C MET A 75 -12.77 2.30 -37.61
N CYS A 76 -11.61 2.03 -37.03
CA CYS A 76 -11.26 2.03 -35.59
C CYS A 76 -9.78 2.40 -35.45
N ALA A 77 -9.34 2.87 -34.28
CA ALA A 77 -8.00 3.43 -34.10
C ALA A 77 -6.86 2.47 -34.55
N PRO A 78 -5.82 2.94 -35.27
CA PRO A 78 -4.72 2.09 -35.72
C PRO A 78 -4.02 1.33 -34.57
N GLY A 79 -3.61 0.09 -34.83
CA GLY A 79 -2.96 -0.77 -33.84
C GLY A 79 -3.90 -1.43 -32.82
N SER A 80 -5.20 -1.17 -32.89
CA SER A 80 -6.19 -1.77 -31.98
C SER A 80 -6.32 -3.29 -32.18
N ASN A 81 -6.13 -4.04 -31.10
CA ASN A 81 -6.14 -5.52 -31.05
C ASN A 81 -7.35 -6.13 -31.79
N THR A 82 -7.23 -7.21 -32.55
CA THR A 82 -8.37 -7.81 -33.30
C THR A 82 -9.59 -8.20 -32.44
N ARG A 83 -9.45 -8.33 -31.11
CA ARG A 83 -10.54 -8.49 -30.11
C ARG A 83 -10.63 -7.37 -29.05
N SER A 84 -9.87 -6.29 -29.14
CA SER A 84 -10.26 -4.94 -28.63
C SER A 84 -10.74 -4.03 -29.71
N CYS A 85 -10.65 -4.53 -30.93
CA CYS A 85 -11.30 -4.13 -32.14
C CYS A 85 -12.18 -5.34 -32.69
N SER A 86 -12.87 -6.20 -31.88
CA SER A 86 -14.12 -7.03 -32.20
C SER A 86 -15.45 -7.24 -31.29
N ASP A 87 -16.20 -6.53 -30.35
CA ASP A 87 -16.54 -5.22 -29.58
C ASP A 87 -17.04 -3.96 -30.40
N CYS A 88 -16.82 -2.56 -30.36
CA CYS A 88 -17.00 -1.21 -31.21
C CYS A 88 -17.89 -0.79 -32.56
N ILE A 89 -17.60 -0.99 -33.90
CA ILE A 89 -18.45 -1.09 -35.22
C ILE A 89 -19.80 -1.91 -35.31
N ILE A 90 -19.98 -3.22 -35.64
CA ILE A 90 -21.28 -4.03 -35.67
C ILE A 90 -22.49 -3.50 -34.82
N SER A 91 -22.33 -2.94 -33.61
CA SER A 91 -23.39 -2.25 -32.85
C SER A 91 -23.29 -0.71 -32.75
N SER A 92 -22.27 -0.06 -33.33
CA SER A 92 -22.42 1.24 -34.00
C SER A 92 -23.24 1.05 -35.28
N SER A 93 -23.02 -0.02 -36.05
CA SER A 93 -23.90 -0.53 -37.11
C SER A 93 -25.30 -0.87 -36.58
N ALA A 94 -25.45 -1.56 -35.43
CA ALA A 94 -26.76 -1.84 -34.83
C ALA A 94 -27.40 -0.57 -34.25
N ARG A 95 -26.64 0.34 -33.64
CA ARG A 95 -27.11 1.67 -33.23
C ARG A 95 -27.55 2.50 -34.43
N LEU A 96 -26.87 2.41 -35.57
CA LEU A 96 -27.29 2.99 -36.85
C LEU A 96 -28.57 2.32 -37.39
N LEU A 97 -28.69 0.99 -37.32
CA LEU A 97 -29.92 0.27 -37.69
C LEU A 97 -31.11 0.60 -36.76
N ARG A 98 -30.84 0.85 -35.48
CA ARG A 98 -31.81 1.11 -34.41
C ARG A 98 -32.26 2.58 -34.36
N ASN A 99 -31.33 3.52 -34.50
CA ASN A 99 -31.59 4.95 -34.46
C ASN A 99 -32.00 5.50 -35.84
N CYS A 100 -31.32 5.11 -36.92
CA CYS A 100 -31.65 5.56 -38.28
C CYS A 100 -32.64 4.58 -38.91
N THR A 101 -33.91 4.63 -38.48
CA THR A 101 -34.92 3.63 -38.86
C THR A 101 -35.28 3.65 -40.34
N ASN A 102 -35.22 4.82 -41.00
CA ASN A 102 -35.56 5.00 -42.41
C ASN A 102 -34.65 5.97 -43.19
N GLN A 103 -33.67 6.62 -42.56
CA GLN A 103 -32.78 7.62 -43.18
C GLN A 103 -31.73 6.95 -44.08
N MET A 104 -31.59 7.43 -45.31
CA MET A 104 -30.67 6.85 -46.31
C MET A 104 -29.18 7.07 -46.00
N GLU A 105 -28.82 8.02 -45.14
CA GLU A 105 -27.44 8.23 -44.67
C GLU A 105 -27.38 8.33 -43.15
N GLY A 106 -26.34 7.73 -42.56
CA GLY A 106 -26.08 7.79 -41.12
C GLY A 106 -24.61 7.55 -40.78
N ILE A 107 -24.19 8.06 -39.63
CA ILE A 107 -22.80 8.03 -39.13
C ILE A 107 -22.76 7.85 -37.62
N ASP A 108 -21.84 7.05 -37.09
CA ASP A 108 -21.59 6.97 -35.63
C ASP A 108 -20.09 6.98 -35.34
N TRP A 109 -19.62 8.06 -34.71
CA TRP A 109 -18.29 8.16 -34.08
C TRP A 109 -18.40 7.69 -32.62
N ARG A 110 -17.92 6.47 -32.36
CA ARG A 110 -17.96 5.82 -31.04
C ARG A 110 -16.63 5.96 -30.30
N MET A 111 -16.71 6.40 -29.05
CA MET A 111 -15.56 6.84 -28.25
C MET A 111 -15.32 5.96 -27.02
N ASP A 112 -15.46 4.63 -27.17
CA ASP A 112 -15.03 3.66 -26.15
C ASP A 112 -13.50 3.44 -26.17
N ARG A 113 -13.00 2.42 -25.46
CA ARG A 113 -11.56 2.07 -25.36
C ARG A 113 -10.84 1.89 -26.70
N THR A 114 -11.55 1.89 -27.83
CA THR A 114 -11.03 1.58 -29.15
C THR A 114 -11.15 2.68 -30.21
N LEU A 115 -11.91 3.74 -29.95
CA LEU A 115 -12.26 4.86 -30.86
C LEU A 115 -12.54 4.47 -32.32
N CYS A 116 -13.81 4.50 -32.72
CA CYS A 116 -14.24 3.95 -34.02
C CYS A 116 -15.36 4.74 -34.72
N LEU A 117 -15.55 4.50 -36.01
CA LEU A 117 -16.48 5.16 -36.93
C LEU A 117 -17.19 4.14 -37.82
N VAL A 118 -18.52 4.22 -37.91
CA VAL A 118 -19.31 3.62 -39.02
C VAL A 118 -20.01 4.74 -39.79
N ARG A 119 -20.04 4.65 -41.13
CA ARG A 119 -20.87 5.52 -41.99
C ARG A 119 -21.53 4.69 -43.09
N TYR A 120 -22.79 4.98 -43.42
CA TYR A 120 -23.46 4.47 -44.62
C TYR A 120 -24.21 5.57 -45.37
N SER A 121 -24.38 5.45 -46.69
CA SER A 121 -25.15 6.39 -47.52
C SER A 121 -25.68 5.77 -48.81
N ASN A 122 -26.66 6.41 -49.44
CA ASN A 122 -27.21 6.08 -50.77
C ASN A 122 -26.32 6.60 -51.91
N ARG A 123 -25.44 7.56 -51.61
CA ARG A 123 -24.44 8.12 -52.53
C ARG A 123 -23.04 7.69 -52.09
N SER A 124 -22.11 7.60 -53.04
CA SER A 124 -20.70 7.45 -52.69
C SER A 124 -20.22 8.72 -51.98
N PHE A 125 -19.61 8.56 -50.81
CA PHE A 125 -18.95 9.63 -50.06
C PHE A 125 -17.43 9.45 -49.99
N TYR A 126 -16.88 8.42 -50.66
CA TYR A 126 -15.46 8.07 -50.56
C TYR A 126 -14.57 9.17 -51.12
N GLY A 127 -13.68 9.71 -50.28
CA GLY A 127 -12.81 10.85 -50.61
C GLY A 127 -13.51 12.22 -50.55
N SER A 128 -14.82 12.26 -50.32
CA SER A 128 -15.62 13.48 -50.25
C SER A 128 -15.58 14.07 -48.84
N LEU A 129 -14.97 15.25 -48.70
CA LEU A 129 -14.81 15.94 -47.43
C LEU A 129 -16.15 16.47 -46.90
N GLY A 130 -16.63 15.91 -45.78
CA GLY A 130 -17.82 16.37 -45.08
C GLY A 130 -17.48 17.39 -43.99
N MET A 131 -17.99 18.62 -44.14
CA MET A 131 -17.66 19.76 -43.28
C MET A 131 -18.75 20.18 -42.29
N GLU A 132 -19.93 19.55 -42.30
CA GLU A 132 -21.02 19.82 -41.35
C GLU A 132 -20.58 19.42 -39.92
N ILE A 133 -20.92 20.22 -38.90
CA ILE A 133 -20.62 19.88 -37.50
C ILE A 133 -21.65 18.87 -37.03
N LEU A 134 -21.18 17.71 -36.54
CA LEU A 134 -22.04 16.66 -36.00
C LEU A 134 -22.13 16.73 -34.48
N ARG A 135 -21.03 17.13 -33.83
CA ARG A 135 -20.97 17.28 -32.38
C ARG A 135 -19.99 18.38 -32.00
N SER A 136 -20.38 19.18 -31.02
CA SER A 136 -19.55 20.22 -30.43
C SER A 136 -19.97 20.34 -28.96
N GLU A 137 -19.25 19.65 -28.09
CA GLU A 137 -19.58 19.51 -26.66
C GLU A 137 -18.39 19.86 -25.78
N ASN A 138 -18.66 20.60 -24.70
CA ASN A 138 -17.73 20.79 -23.60
C ASN A 138 -18.15 19.99 -22.36
N TYR A 139 -17.18 19.68 -21.51
CA TYR A 139 -17.44 19.07 -20.20
C TYR A 139 -17.68 20.15 -19.15
N THR A 140 -18.51 19.86 -18.15
CA THR A 140 -19.06 20.87 -17.22
C THR A 140 -18.02 21.52 -16.31
N GLY A 141 -16.83 20.92 -16.17
CA GLY A 141 -15.68 21.47 -15.45
C GLY A 141 -15.12 22.73 -16.12
N ILE A 142 -15.18 23.85 -15.40
CA ILE A 142 -14.46 25.09 -15.73
C ILE A 142 -13.00 24.91 -15.30
N PHE A 143 -12.04 25.30 -16.14
CA PHE A 143 -10.63 25.30 -15.76
C PHE A 143 -10.34 26.44 -14.77
N GLN A 144 -9.55 26.17 -13.72
CA GLN A 144 -9.37 27.08 -12.58
C GLN A 144 -7.95 27.67 -12.46
N ASP A 145 -7.00 27.16 -13.24
CA ASP A 145 -5.62 27.69 -13.31
C ASP A 145 -5.50 28.73 -14.45
N ASP A 146 -4.29 29.04 -14.93
CA ASP A 146 -4.10 30.07 -15.96
C ASP A 146 -4.72 29.66 -17.30
N MET A 147 -5.78 30.38 -17.66
CA MET A 147 -6.51 30.25 -18.93
C MET A 147 -5.62 30.44 -20.17
N THR A 148 -4.60 31.29 -20.07
CA THR A 148 -3.70 31.64 -21.18
C THR A 148 -2.79 30.48 -21.52
N ASP A 149 -2.16 29.90 -20.48
CA ASP A 149 -1.33 28.69 -20.56
C ASP A 149 -2.13 27.48 -21.09
N LEU A 150 -3.39 27.30 -20.66
CA LEU A 150 -4.25 26.27 -21.23
C LEU A 150 -4.54 26.50 -22.72
N ASP A 151 -4.85 27.73 -23.14
CA ASP A 151 -5.14 28.04 -24.55
C ASP A 151 -3.91 27.81 -25.44
N ASP A 152 -2.75 28.34 -25.04
CA ASP A 152 -1.50 28.29 -25.82
C ASP A 152 -0.98 26.84 -25.94
N GLU A 153 -0.92 26.08 -24.84
CA GLU A 153 -0.43 24.70 -24.86
C GLU A 153 -1.46 23.70 -25.46
N TRP A 154 -2.76 24.02 -25.42
CA TRP A 154 -3.79 23.28 -26.17
C TRP A 154 -3.62 23.50 -27.68
N GLU A 155 -3.42 24.75 -28.14
CA GLU A 155 -3.23 25.04 -29.56
C GLU A 155 -1.90 24.46 -30.07
N ALA A 156 -0.84 24.53 -29.26
CA ALA A 156 0.44 23.88 -29.54
C ALA A 156 0.31 22.35 -29.67
N LEU A 157 -0.45 21.69 -28.77
CA LEU A 157 -0.73 20.25 -28.86
C LEU A 157 -1.51 19.91 -30.13
N MET A 158 -2.60 20.63 -30.41
CA MET A 158 -3.47 20.33 -31.55
C MET A 158 -2.77 20.50 -32.89
N ILE A 159 -1.94 21.54 -33.06
CA ILE A 159 -1.08 21.70 -34.25
C ILE A 159 -0.16 20.47 -34.41
N SER A 160 0.44 20.00 -33.31
CA SER A 160 1.36 18.86 -33.32
C SER A 160 0.65 17.53 -33.65
N LEU A 161 -0.57 17.32 -33.12
CA LEU A 161 -1.39 16.14 -33.42
C LEU A 161 -1.89 16.15 -34.87
N ILE A 162 -2.22 17.32 -35.43
CA ILE A 162 -2.66 17.45 -36.83
C ILE A 162 -1.54 17.12 -37.82
N ASP A 163 -0.27 17.51 -37.56
CA ASP A 163 0.82 17.11 -38.46
C ASP A 163 1.06 15.58 -38.43
N GLN A 164 0.97 14.95 -37.25
CA GLN A 164 1.07 13.49 -37.13
C GLN A 164 -0.10 12.78 -37.80
N ALA A 165 -1.34 13.22 -37.56
CA ALA A 165 -2.53 12.66 -38.19
C ALA A 165 -2.54 12.85 -39.71
N SER A 166 -1.92 13.92 -40.23
CA SER A 166 -1.66 14.08 -41.67
C SER A 166 -0.52 13.20 -42.22
N THR A 167 -0.17 12.11 -41.51
CA THR A 167 0.52 10.93 -42.05
C THR A 167 -0.15 9.60 -41.68
N LEU A 168 -0.75 9.49 -40.49
CA LEU A 168 -1.31 8.24 -39.95
C LEU A 168 -2.86 8.17 -39.94
N TYR A 169 -3.54 9.25 -40.34
CA TYR A 169 -4.98 9.53 -40.16
C TYR A 169 -5.45 9.54 -38.69
N TYR A 170 -4.54 9.41 -37.74
CA TYR A 170 -4.77 9.34 -36.30
C TYR A 170 -3.53 9.86 -35.57
N ALA A 171 -3.73 10.60 -34.49
CA ALA A 171 -2.66 10.90 -33.53
C ALA A 171 -3.25 11.04 -32.12
N ALA A 172 -2.46 10.67 -31.10
CA ALA A 172 -2.76 10.93 -29.71
C ALA A 172 -1.48 11.43 -29.03
N GLY A 173 -1.63 12.30 -28.04
CA GLY A 173 -0.50 12.92 -27.35
C GLY A 173 -0.93 13.68 -26.10
N ARG A 174 0.06 14.27 -25.43
CA ARG A 174 -0.14 15.15 -24.29
C ARG A 174 0.88 16.27 -24.34
N GLN A 175 0.48 17.42 -23.84
CA GLN A 175 1.35 18.57 -23.63
C GLN A 175 1.27 18.98 -22.16
N LYS A 176 2.39 19.37 -21.56
CA LYS A 176 2.43 19.82 -20.16
C LYS A 176 2.15 21.32 -20.13
N LEU A 177 1.17 21.75 -19.35
CA LEU A 177 0.90 23.16 -19.11
C LEU A 177 2.08 23.82 -18.37
N GLU A 178 2.56 24.99 -18.77
CA GLU A 178 3.73 25.63 -18.17
C GLU A 178 3.49 26.01 -16.70
N SER A 179 2.32 26.56 -16.37
CA SER A 179 1.95 27.08 -15.04
C SER A 179 1.72 26.01 -13.98
N SER A 180 1.62 24.73 -14.35
CA SER A 180 1.23 23.65 -13.44
C SER A 180 2.00 22.34 -13.70
N ILE A 181 1.59 21.25 -13.02
CA ILE A 181 2.02 19.87 -13.33
C ILE A 181 0.98 19.11 -14.17
N SER A 182 -0.17 19.73 -14.42
CA SER A 182 -1.25 19.18 -15.24
C SER A 182 -0.80 19.07 -16.70
N HIS A 183 -1.44 18.17 -17.43
CA HIS A 183 -1.20 17.99 -18.86
C HIS A 183 -2.54 18.07 -19.58
N VAL A 184 -2.58 18.77 -20.71
CA VAL A 184 -3.65 18.61 -21.68
C VAL A 184 -3.38 17.36 -22.49
N TYR A 185 -4.34 16.44 -22.54
CA TYR A 185 -4.30 15.21 -23.31
C TYR A 185 -5.20 15.39 -24.53
N GLY A 186 -4.77 14.92 -25.71
CA GLY A 186 -5.48 15.11 -26.96
C GLY A 186 -5.45 13.88 -27.86
N VAL A 187 -6.51 13.67 -28.62
CA VAL A 187 -6.59 12.68 -29.71
C VAL A 187 -7.33 13.28 -30.89
N VAL A 188 -6.83 13.02 -32.10
CA VAL A 188 -7.43 13.47 -33.36
C VAL A 188 -7.48 12.31 -34.36
N GLN A 189 -8.52 12.24 -35.19
CA GLN A 189 -8.66 11.20 -36.22
C GLN A 189 -9.42 11.69 -37.46
N CYS A 190 -9.06 11.18 -38.64
CA CYS A 190 -9.71 11.41 -39.93
C CYS A 190 -10.21 10.10 -40.56
N SER A 191 -11.23 10.17 -41.42
CA SER A 191 -11.63 9.01 -42.22
C SER A 191 -10.57 8.68 -43.30
N ARG A 192 -10.22 7.39 -43.42
CA ARG A 192 -9.05 6.91 -44.19
C ARG A 192 -9.25 6.86 -45.71
N ASP A 193 -10.43 7.24 -46.17
CA ASP A 193 -10.81 7.40 -47.58
C ASP A 193 -10.46 8.80 -48.14
N LEU A 194 -10.15 9.78 -47.27
CA LEU A 194 -9.81 11.15 -47.64
C LEU A 194 -8.36 11.29 -48.14
N SER A 195 -8.07 12.37 -48.85
CA SER A 195 -6.69 12.83 -49.01
C SER A 195 -6.12 13.35 -47.68
N LEU A 196 -4.80 13.29 -47.50
CA LEU A 196 -4.12 13.86 -46.33
C LEU A 196 -4.38 15.37 -46.19
N GLU A 197 -4.55 16.07 -47.31
CA GLU A 197 -4.91 17.49 -47.35
C GLU A 197 -6.34 17.72 -46.82
N ASN A 198 -7.33 16.96 -47.29
CA ASN A 198 -8.70 17.03 -46.80
C ASN A 198 -8.80 16.66 -45.31
N CYS A 199 -8.03 15.67 -44.85
CA CYS A 199 -7.91 15.34 -43.43
C CYS A 199 -7.35 16.52 -42.60
N THR A 200 -6.23 17.11 -43.05
CA THR A 200 -5.59 18.25 -42.39
C THR A 200 -6.56 19.44 -42.29
N HIS A 201 -7.21 19.79 -43.40
CA HIS A 201 -8.19 20.86 -43.45
C HIS A 201 -9.40 20.58 -42.53
N CYS A 202 -9.90 19.35 -42.48
CA CYS A 202 -11.01 18.98 -41.60
C CYS A 202 -10.66 19.23 -40.12
N LEU A 203 -9.52 18.72 -39.66
CA LEU A 203 -9.08 18.89 -38.27
C LEU A 203 -8.75 20.35 -37.92
N GLN A 204 -8.21 21.14 -38.86
CA GLN A 204 -8.00 22.57 -38.65
C GLN A 204 -9.32 23.33 -38.42
N GLN A 205 -10.40 22.92 -39.06
CA GLN A 205 -11.73 23.52 -38.85
C GLN A 205 -12.37 23.05 -37.53
N ASP A 206 -12.03 21.87 -37.01
CA ASP A 206 -12.37 21.46 -35.64
C ASP A 206 -11.58 22.28 -34.59
N VAL A 207 -10.32 22.60 -34.86
CA VAL A 207 -9.51 23.49 -34.00
C VAL A 207 -10.04 24.92 -33.96
N ILE A 208 -10.59 25.44 -35.06
CA ILE A 208 -11.25 26.76 -35.07
C ILE A 208 -12.50 26.77 -34.17
N GLU A 209 -13.28 25.68 -34.16
CA GLU A 209 -14.53 25.56 -33.41
C GLU A 209 -14.33 25.48 -31.87
N TYR A 210 -13.13 25.10 -31.40
CA TYR A 210 -12.78 25.16 -29.98
C TYR A 210 -13.04 26.54 -29.36
N ARG A 211 -12.68 27.61 -30.10
CA ARG A 211 -12.77 29.00 -29.63
C ARG A 211 -14.22 29.48 -29.46
N SER A 212 -15.18 28.88 -30.16
CA SER A 212 -16.62 29.15 -30.01
C SER A 212 -17.30 28.25 -28.99
N CYS A 213 -16.98 26.95 -28.95
CA CYS A 213 -17.74 25.98 -28.15
C CYS A 213 -17.18 25.74 -26.74
N CYS A 214 -15.85 25.74 -26.58
CA CYS A 214 -15.22 24.89 -25.58
C CYS A 214 -13.94 25.46 -24.94
N ARG A 215 -13.56 26.69 -25.26
CA ARG A 215 -12.48 27.42 -24.61
C ARG A 215 -12.64 27.47 -23.08
N GLY A 216 -11.57 27.26 -22.33
CA GLY A 216 -11.57 27.30 -20.86
C GLY A 216 -12.27 26.14 -20.15
N ARG A 217 -12.50 25.03 -20.86
CA ARG A 217 -13.17 23.83 -20.34
C ARG A 217 -12.15 22.73 -20.08
N GLN A 218 -12.33 21.99 -18.99
CA GLN A 218 -11.45 20.89 -18.60
C GLN A 218 -11.46 19.70 -19.60
N GLY A 219 -12.39 19.69 -20.55
CA GLY A 219 -12.38 18.79 -21.70
C GLY A 219 -13.50 19.09 -22.69
N GLY A 220 -13.43 18.47 -23.87
CA GLY A 220 -14.42 18.61 -24.93
C GLY A 220 -14.22 17.67 -26.11
N ILE A 221 -15.23 17.64 -26.98
CA ILE A 221 -15.33 16.81 -28.19
C ILE A 221 -15.88 17.67 -29.33
N ILE A 222 -15.21 17.61 -30.50
CA ILE A 222 -15.66 18.22 -31.75
C ILE A 222 -15.60 17.15 -32.85
N SER A 223 -16.61 17.06 -33.72
CA SER A 223 -16.60 16.08 -34.82
C SER A 223 -17.42 16.49 -36.05
N ARG A 224 -16.97 15.97 -37.21
CA ARG A 224 -17.57 16.14 -38.55
C ARG A 224 -17.69 14.78 -39.26
N PRO A 225 -18.36 14.67 -40.43
CA PRO A 225 -18.46 13.40 -41.16
C PRO A 225 -17.14 12.79 -41.66
N SER A 226 -16.04 13.53 -41.51
CA SER A 226 -14.72 13.23 -42.04
C SER A 226 -13.59 13.28 -40.99
N CYS A 227 -13.82 13.85 -39.81
CA CYS A 227 -12.81 14.01 -38.77
C CYS A 227 -13.39 14.17 -37.35
N PHE A 228 -12.50 14.09 -36.36
CA PHE A 228 -12.81 14.04 -34.93
C PHE A 228 -11.63 14.60 -34.10
N ILE A 229 -11.94 15.39 -33.07
CA ILE A 229 -11.02 15.87 -32.03
C ILE A 229 -11.64 15.65 -30.63
N ARG A 230 -10.83 15.21 -29.66
CA ARG A 230 -11.17 15.18 -28.23
C ARG A 230 -9.96 15.55 -27.38
N TRP A 231 -10.17 16.32 -26.32
CA TRP A 231 -9.14 16.66 -25.34
C TRP A 231 -9.72 16.74 -23.93
N GLU A 232 -8.89 16.47 -22.92
CA GLU A 232 -9.21 16.59 -21.49
C GLU A 232 -7.92 16.92 -20.72
N VAL A 233 -8.00 17.60 -19.56
CA VAL A 233 -6.82 17.91 -18.70
C VAL A 233 -6.38 16.74 -17.81
N TYR A 234 -6.85 15.53 -18.12
CA TYR A 234 -6.55 14.27 -17.45
C TYR A 234 -6.66 13.11 -18.47
N PRO A 235 -5.95 11.97 -18.28
CA PRO A 235 -5.85 10.93 -19.29
C PRO A 235 -7.14 10.11 -19.43
N PHE A 236 -7.70 10.07 -20.65
CA PHE A 236 -8.98 9.42 -20.96
C PHE A 236 -8.88 8.17 -21.88
N LEU A 237 -7.66 7.79 -22.28
CA LEU A 237 -7.35 6.58 -23.06
C LEU A 237 -6.09 5.91 -22.50
N SER A 238 -6.06 4.57 -22.46
CA SER A 238 -4.90 3.76 -22.06
C SER A 238 -3.78 3.71 -23.12
N LEU A 239 -3.62 4.81 -23.85
CA LEU A 239 -2.62 5.03 -24.90
C LEU A 239 -1.61 6.10 -24.46
N PHE A 240 -2.01 7.00 -23.56
CA PHE A 240 -1.16 8.08 -23.04
C PHE A 240 0.00 7.57 -22.15
N ASP A 241 -0.05 6.32 -21.69
CA ASP A 241 0.94 5.69 -20.81
C ASP A 241 2.29 5.37 -21.48
N ASN A 242 2.38 5.43 -22.81
CA ASN A 242 3.57 5.03 -23.59
C ASN A 242 4.07 6.09 -24.57
N ILE A 243 3.60 7.34 -24.49
CA ILE A 243 3.91 8.40 -25.48
C ILE A 243 5.23 9.11 -25.12
N PRO A 244 6.29 9.03 -25.97
CA PRO A 244 7.48 9.87 -25.85
C PRO A 244 7.17 11.31 -26.26
N HIS A 245 7.98 12.27 -25.81
CA HIS A 245 7.79 13.68 -26.14
C HIS A 245 7.67 13.93 -27.65
N LEU A 246 6.67 14.71 -28.04
CA LEU A 246 6.59 15.33 -29.36
C LEU A 246 7.47 16.57 -29.33
N ASP A 247 8.48 16.60 -30.18
CA ASP A 247 9.17 17.81 -30.61
C ASP A 247 8.95 17.99 -32.11
N LYS A 248 8.94 19.22 -32.61
CA LYS A 248 8.39 19.56 -33.94
C LYS A 248 9.44 19.49 -35.04
N ASP A 249 9.12 18.83 -36.17
CA ASP A 249 9.20 19.38 -37.56
C ASP A 249 9.30 18.34 -38.70
N GLY A 250 8.85 18.73 -39.90
CA GLY A 250 9.73 18.61 -41.08
C GLY A 250 9.57 17.45 -42.08
N LYS A 251 8.36 17.20 -42.61
CA LYS A 251 8.07 16.25 -43.72
C LYS A 251 8.97 16.36 -44.98
N LYS A 252 9.62 15.25 -45.42
CA LYS A 252 9.41 14.48 -46.70
C LYS A 252 10.64 13.77 -47.36
N ILE A 253 10.65 12.43 -47.26
CA ILE A 253 11.07 11.36 -48.23
C ILE A 253 12.46 11.36 -48.96
N SER A 254 13.36 10.38 -48.64
CA SER A 254 13.43 9.04 -49.32
C SER A 254 14.81 8.33 -49.64
N LYS A 255 14.79 6.98 -49.89
CA LYS A 255 15.90 5.94 -49.91
C LYS A 255 16.99 6.03 -51.04
N GLY A 256 17.62 4.93 -51.51
CA GLY A 256 18.60 4.96 -52.65
C GLY A 256 19.24 3.62 -53.15
N THR A 257 20.27 3.10 -52.48
CA THR A 257 20.97 1.79 -52.66
C THR A 257 21.51 1.36 -54.04
N ILE A 258 22.86 1.31 -54.19
CA ILE A 258 23.71 0.17 -54.67
C ILE A 258 25.19 0.62 -54.66
N VAL A 259 26.03 0.04 -53.79
CA VAL A 259 27.39 -0.52 -54.02
C VAL A 259 27.78 -1.26 -52.74
N ALA A 260 27.25 -2.47 -52.53
CA ALA A 260 27.76 -3.38 -51.50
C ALA A 260 28.73 -4.37 -52.15
N ILE A 261 29.92 -4.57 -51.56
CA ILE A 261 30.73 -5.81 -51.58
C ILE A 261 32.09 -5.64 -50.85
N VAL A 262 32.76 -4.48 -50.96
CA VAL A 262 34.18 -4.35 -50.54
C VAL A 262 34.42 -3.81 -49.11
N VAL A 263 33.54 -2.95 -48.57
CA VAL A 263 33.84 -2.16 -47.34
C VAL A 263 33.65 -2.94 -46.03
N ALA A 264 32.76 -3.94 -46.00
CA ALA A 264 32.35 -4.63 -44.78
C ALA A 264 33.49 -5.30 -43.97
N PRO A 265 34.48 -5.98 -44.58
CA PRO A 265 35.55 -6.66 -43.81
C PRO A 265 36.43 -5.67 -43.04
N VAL A 266 36.77 -4.53 -43.65
CA VAL A 266 37.71 -3.54 -43.09
C VAL A 266 37.11 -2.88 -41.84
N VAL A 267 35.82 -2.53 -41.88
CA VAL A 267 35.12 -1.91 -40.75
C VAL A 267 35.00 -2.89 -39.58
N LEU A 268 34.74 -4.18 -39.84
CA LEU A 268 34.66 -5.21 -38.79
C LEU A 268 36.03 -5.48 -38.14
N ILE A 269 37.12 -5.51 -38.92
CA ILE A 269 38.49 -5.64 -38.39
C ILE A 269 38.87 -4.41 -37.56
N ALA A 270 38.55 -3.20 -38.02
CA ALA A 270 38.80 -1.97 -37.28
C ALA A 270 38.01 -1.90 -35.96
N LEU A 271 36.73 -2.29 -35.97
CA LEU A 271 35.90 -2.39 -34.76
C LEU A 271 36.44 -3.47 -33.80
N GLY A 272 36.85 -4.63 -34.31
CA GLY A 272 37.50 -5.68 -33.51
C GLY A 272 38.76 -5.17 -32.81
N PHE A 273 39.64 -4.49 -33.53
CA PHE A 273 40.87 -3.91 -32.97
C PHE A 273 40.59 -2.77 -31.98
N ALA A 274 39.57 -1.94 -32.22
CA ALA A 274 39.15 -0.88 -31.31
C ALA A 274 38.53 -1.43 -30.01
N LEU A 275 37.69 -2.48 -30.10
CA LEU A 275 37.14 -3.17 -28.94
C LEU A 275 38.21 -3.93 -28.15
N TRP A 276 39.21 -4.50 -28.83
CA TRP A 276 40.37 -5.12 -28.20
C TRP A 276 41.24 -4.10 -27.46
N ARG A 277 41.50 -2.93 -28.06
CA ARG A 277 42.18 -1.81 -27.35
C ARG A 277 41.35 -1.29 -26.17
N ARG A 278 40.03 -1.11 -26.29
CA ARG A 278 39.16 -0.72 -25.16
C ARG A 278 39.21 -1.73 -24.01
N ARG A 279 39.20 -3.04 -24.29
CA ARG A 279 39.38 -4.09 -23.26
C ARG A 279 40.75 -4.06 -22.58
N LYS A 280 41.80 -3.51 -23.22
CA LYS A 280 43.14 -3.38 -22.62
C LYS A 280 43.36 -2.06 -21.87
N ALA A 281 42.44 -1.09 -21.98
CA ALA A 281 42.46 0.17 -21.23
C ALA A 281 41.62 0.14 -19.93
N TYR A 282 40.96 -0.99 -19.62
CA TYR A 282 40.06 -1.13 -18.46
C TYR A 282 40.63 -2.07 -17.36
N LYS A 283 41.96 -2.10 -17.22
CA LYS A 283 42.69 -2.83 -16.16
C LYS A 283 43.93 -2.04 -15.71
N ALA A 284 43.71 -0.95 -14.96
CA ALA A 284 44.80 -0.13 -14.41
C ALA A 284 44.47 0.66 -13.13
N PHE A 285 43.43 0.28 -12.35
CA PHE A 285 43.34 0.66 -10.93
C PHE A 285 42.39 -0.27 -10.16
N THR A 286 42.89 -0.96 -9.13
CA THR A 286 42.12 -1.83 -8.21
C THR A 286 42.86 -1.97 -6.88
N SER A 287 42.43 -1.22 -5.86
CA SER A 287 42.70 -1.39 -4.41
C SER A 287 42.28 -0.09 -3.69
N ASP A 288 41.63 -0.05 -2.51
CA ASP A 288 40.77 -1.03 -1.83
C ASP A 288 39.89 -0.27 -0.81
N SER A 289 38.56 -0.32 -0.95
CA SER A 289 37.57 -0.02 0.11
C SER A 289 36.14 -0.34 -0.37
N VAL A 290 35.20 -0.53 0.55
CA VAL A 290 33.88 -1.16 0.32
C VAL A 290 32.72 -0.16 0.26
N ASP A 291 31.64 -0.54 -0.44
CA ASP A 291 30.31 0.10 -0.51
C ASP A 291 30.23 1.54 -1.07
N ASP A 292 30.60 1.70 -2.33
CA ASP A 292 30.36 2.94 -3.08
C ASP A 292 29.08 2.87 -3.96
N ILE A 293 28.33 3.98 -3.96
CA ILE A 293 27.34 4.37 -4.99
C ILE A 293 26.21 3.36 -5.33
N THR A 294 25.18 3.34 -4.48
CA THR A 294 23.79 3.09 -4.94
C THR A 294 23.11 4.41 -5.34
N THR A 295 23.75 5.16 -6.24
CA THR A 295 23.28 6.48 -6.69
C THR A 295 22.44 6.40 -7.97
N SER A 296 21.31 5.69 -7.86
CA SER A 296 20.17 5.83 -8.77
C SER A 296 18.96 6.21 -7.92
N GLY A 297 18.38 7.38 -8.16
CA GLY A 297 17.36 7.99 -7.30
C GLY A 297 15.98 7.33 -7.30
N SER A 298 15.87 6.05 -7.67
CA SER A 298 14.61 5.31 -7.73
C SER A 298 14.76 3.93 -7.11
N LEU A 299 13.76 3.56 -6.30
CA LEU A 299 13.58 2.18 -5.81
C LEU A 299 13.04 1.24 -6.89
N GLN A 300 12.77 1.73 -8.11
CA GLN A 300 12.24 0.93 -9.21
C GLN A 300 13.37 0.31 -10.03
N PHE A 301 13.49 -1.02 -9.97
CA PHE A 301 14.31 -1.82 -10.87
C PHE A 301 13.65 -1.98 -12.24
N GLU A 302 14.46 -2.03 -13.30
CA GLU A 302 13.98 -2.49 -14.60
C GLU A 302 13.56 -3.96 -14.53
N PHE A 303 12.35 -4.27 -14.99
CA PHE A 303 11.84 -5.64 -15.04
C PHE A 303 12.77 -6.59 -15.82
N LYS A 304 13.42 -6.13 -16.89
CA LYS A 304 14.41 -6.92 -17.65
C LYS A 304 15.63 -7.31 -16.81
N ALA A 305 16.07 -6.45 -15.90
CA ALA A 305 17.17 -6.76 -14.99
C ALA A 305 16.74 -7.82 -13.96
N ILE A 306 15.47 -7.82 -13.54
CA ILE A 306 14.90 -8.83 -12.65
C ILE A 306 14.63 -10.16 -13.38
N GLU A 307 14.17 -10.13 -14.63
CA GLU A 307 14.11 -11.30 -15.53
C GLU A 307 15.50 -11.94 -15.63
N ALA A 308 16.53 -11.17 -15.99
CA ALA A 308 17.90 -11.67 -16.08
C ALA A 308 18.41 -12.22 -14.73
N ALA A 309 18.24 -11.48 -13.63
CA ALA A 309 18.70 -11.86 -12.30
C ALA A 309 18.07 -13.16 -11.79
N THR A 310 16.81 -13.44 -12.14
CA THR A 310 16.07 -14.66 -11.74
C THR A 310 16.12 -15.79 -12.78
N SER A 311 16.90 -15.63 -13.86
CA SER A 311 16.93 -16.55 -15.01
C SER A 311 15.55 -16.76 -15.66
N ASN A 312 14.81 -15.67 -15.86
CA ASN A 312 13.40 -15.63 -16.30
C ASN A 312 12.44 -16.34 -15.34
N PHE A 313 12.59 -16.09 -14.03
CA PHE A 313 11.79 -16.71 -12.96
C PHE A 313 11.82 -18.25 -13.00
N HIS A 314 12.99 -18.83 -13.26
CA HIS A 314 13.16 -20.28 -13.42
C HIS A 314 12.76 -21.06 -12.15
N SER A 315 12.14 -22.23 -12.32
CA SER A 315 11.68 -23.09 -11.21
C SER A 315 12.79 -23.45 -10.22
N ASN A 316 13.99 -23.76 -10.71
CA ASN A 316 15.19 -24.02 -9.87
C ASN A 316 15.55 -22.85 -8.93
N ASN A 317 15.16 -21.62 -9.27
CA ASN A 317 15.41 -20.44 -8.43
C ASN A 317 14.25 -20.18 -7.44
N LYS A 318 13.15 -20.92 -7.49
CA LYS A 318 11.99 -20.70 -6.61
C LYS A 318 12.31 -21.08 -5.16
N LEU A 319 12.37 -20.08 -4.28
CA LEU A 319 12.61 -20.22 -2.85
C LEU A 319 11.36 -20.70 -2.10
N GLY A 320 10.18 -20.29 -2.57
CA GLY A 320 8.90 -20.63 -1.95
C GLY A 320 7.68 -20.13 -2.72
N HIS A 321 6.50 -20.35 -2.14
CA HIS A 321 5.23 -19.77 -2.57
C HIS A 321 4.41 -19.44 -1.33
N GLY A 322 3.73 -18.30 -1.34
CA GLY A 322 2.81 -17.87 -0.29
C GLY A 322 1.44 -17.53 -0.87
N GLY A 323 0.50 -17.07 -0.03
CA GLY A 323 -0.84 -16.68 -0.48
C GLY A 323 -0.87 -15.52 -1.49
N PHE A 324 0.22 -14.74 -1.55
CA PHE A 324 0.28 -13.46 -2.26
C PHE A 324 1.18 -13.50 -3.51
N GLY A 325 2.02 -14.54 -3.66
CA GLY A 325 2.96 -14.64 -4.79
C GLY A 325 4.00 -15.77 -4.69
N GLU A 326 4.84 -15.86 -5.72
CA GLU A 326 5.98 -16.76 -5.79
C GLU A 326 7.28 -15.99 -5.45
N VAL A 327 8.19 -16.61 -4.70
CA VAL A 327 9.45 -15.98 -4.29
C VAL A 327 10.61 -16.71 -4.96
N TYR A 328 11.50 -15.96 -5.61
CA TYR A 328 12.66 -16.48 -6.34
C TYR A 328 13.97 -15.92 -5.77
N ASN A 329 15.04 -16.71 -5.84
CA ASN A 329 16.40 -16.22 -5.72
C ASN A 329 16.77 -15.46 -7.01
N GLY A 330 17.49 -14.37 -6.88
CA GLY A 330 18.06 -13.64 -8.00
C GLY A 330 19.46 -13.12 -7.69
N THR A 331 20.29 -12.95 -8.71
CA THR A 331 21.59 -12.28 -8.59
C THR A 331 21.59 -11.04 -9.49
N LEU A 332 21.67 -9.86 -8.88
CA LEU A 332 21.71 -8.59 -9.60
C LEU A 332 23.03 -8.42 -10.38
N PRO A 333 23.10 -7.51 -11.38
CA PRO A 333 24.30 -7.32 -12.21
C PRO A 333 25.58 -6.92 -11.45
N ASN A 334 25.46 -6.43 -10.21
CA ASN A 334 26.57 -6.13 -9.31
C ASN A 334 27.00 -7.33 -8.42
N GLY A 335 26.42 -8.52 -8.63
CA GLY A 335 26.67 -9.72 -7.84
C GLY A 335 25.83 -9.87 -6.56
N ALA A 336 25.01 -8.88 -6.21
CA ALA A 336 24.19 -8.94 -4.99
C ALA A 336 23.05 -9.98 -5.11
N GLN A 337 22.95 -10.88 -4.13
CA GLN A 337 21.84 -11.83 -4.03
C GLN A 337 20.59 -11.16 -3.46
N VAL A 338 19.43 -11.47 -4.06
CA VAL A 338 18.14 -10.85 -3.74
C VAL A 338 17.00 -11.89 -3.71
N ALA A 339 16.02 -11.67 -2.84
CA ALA A 339 14.77 -12.41 -2.82
C ALA A 339 13.68 -11.63 -3.60
N VAL A 340 13.19 -12.21 -4.69
CA VAL A 340 12.27 -11.56 -5.63
C VAL A 340 10.87 -12.13 -5.45
N LYS A 341 9.99 -11.39 -4.76
CA LYS A 341 8.57 -11.73 -4.52
C LYS A 341 7.75 -11.22 -5.71
N ARG A 342 7.33 -12.12 -6.59
CA ARG A 342 6.47 -11.84 -7.75
C ARG A 342 5.01 -12.09 -7.37
N LEU A 343 4.22 -11.02 -7.30
CA LEU A 343 2.85 -11.07 -6.81
C LEU A 343 1.88 -11.64 -7.87
N SER A 344 0.78 -12.22 -7.40
CA SER A 344 -0.21 -12.88 -8.27
C SER A 344 -0.98 -11.87 -9.13
N LYS A 345 -0.96 -12.08 -10.45
CA LYS A 345 -1.75 -11.32 -11.42
C LYS A 345 -3.26 -11.52 -11.29
N LYS A 346 -3.69 -12.61 -10.65
CA LYS A 346 -5.10 -13.07 -10.64
C LYS A 346 -5.91 -12.61 -9.43
N SER A 347 -5.35 -11.74 -8.58
CA SER A 347 -5.98 -11.29 -7.33
C SER A 347 -5.84 -9.78 -7.16
N GLY A 348 -6.96 -9.04 -7.12
CA GLY A 348 -6.96 -7.59 -6.85
C GLY A 348 -6.30 -7.22 -5.52
N GLN A 349 -6.38 -8.13 -4.54
CA GLN A 349 -5.64 -8.07 -3.27
C GLN A 349 -4.14 -7.82 -3.44
N GLY A 350 -3.50 -8.40 -4.45
CA GLY A 350 -2.07 -8.24 -4.72
C GLY A 350 -1.66 -6.83 -5.16
N GLU A 351 -2.60 -5.94 -5.49
CA GLU A 351 -2.29 -4.52 -5.72
C GLU A 351 -2.28 -3.70 -4.43
N GLU A 352 -3.22 -3.95 -3.52
CA GLU A 352 -3.22 -3.31 -2.20
C GLU A 352 -2.00 -3.74 -1.39
N GLU A 353 -1.65 -5.03 -1.45
CA GLU A 353 -0.46 -5.58 -0.79
C GLU A 353 0.83 -4.99 -1.36
N PHE A 354 0.94 -4.85 -2.69
CA PHE A 354 2.05 -4.15 -3.33
C PHE A 354 2.17 -2.70 -2.84
N LYS A 355 1.05 -1.96 -2.81
CA LYS A 355 1.01 -0.56 -2.35
C LYS A 355 1.37 -0.46 -0.86
N ASN A 356 0.90 -1.36 0.00
CA ASN A 356 1.23 -1.41 1.42
C ASN A 356 2.72 -1.73 1.62
N GLU A 357 3.25 -2.78 0.99
CA GLU A 357 4.67 -3.16 1.13
C GLU A 357 5.62 -2.06 0.62
N VAL A 358 5.34 -1.42 -0.53
CA VAL A 358 6.15 -0.29 -1.02
C VAL A 358 6.03 0.95 -0.13
N PHE A 359 4.82 1.33 0.31
CA PHE A 359 4.61 2.58 1.06
C PHE A 359 5.04 2.49 2.53
N LEU A 360 4.95 1.31 3.15
CA LEU A 360 5.32 1.06 4.55
C LEU A 360 6.78 0.61 4.64
N VAL A 361 7.19 -0.49 4.00
CA VAL A 361 8.50 -1.13 4.26
C VAL A 361 9.67 -0.26 3.80
N ALA A 362 9.50 0.54 2.75
CA ALA A 362 10.52 1.52 2.34
C ALA A 362 10.84 2.57 3.44
N LYS A 363 9.93 2.80 4.39
CA LYS A 363 10.08 3.73 5.52
C LYS A 363 10.55 3.05 6.81
N LEU A 364 10.84 1.75 6.80
CA LEU A 364 11.21 0.98 7.99
C LEU A 364 12.67 0.55 7.97
N GLN A 365 13.41 0.95 9.01
CA GLN A 365 14.87 0.80 9.11
C GLN A 365 15.22 0.27 10.49
N HIS A 366 15.13 -1.05 10.66
CA HIS A 366 15.42 -1.78 11.89
C HIS A 366 16.05 -3.14 11.54
N LYS A 367 16.94 -3.68 12.37
CA LYS A 367 17.65 -4.94 12.05
C LYS A 367 16.71 -6.15 11.97
N ASN A 368 15.72 -6.24 12.86
CA ASN A 368 14.78 -7.36 12.94
C ASN A 368 13.56 -7.21 12.01
N LEU A 369 13.65 -6.37 10.97
CA LEU A 369 12.65 -6.28 9.90
C LEU A 369 13.35 -6.50 8.56
N VAL A 370 12.75 -7.23 7.63
CA VAL A 370 13.34 -7.50 6.31
C VAL A 370 13.49 -6.20 5.49
N ARG A 371 14.63 -6.02 4.83
CA ARG A 371 14.91 -4.87 3.96
C ARG A 371 14.32 -5.05 2.56
N LEU A 372 13.31 -4.26 2.23
CA LEU A 372 12.94 -3.96 0.84
C LEU A 372 14.11 -3.18 0.20
N LEU A 373 14.67 -3.72 -0.89
CA LEU A 373 15.71 -3.08 -1.70
C LEU A 373 15.08 -2.21 -2.79
N GLY A 374 13.89 -2.59 -3.25
CA GLY A 374 13.12 -1.86 -4.27
C GLY A 374 11.98 -2.72 -4.83
N PHE A 375 11.42 -2.28 -5.93
CA PHE A 375 10.29 -2.93 -6.60
C PHE A 375 10.46 -2.89 -8.13
N SER A 376 9.60 -3.59 -8.87
CA SER A 376 9.48 -3.46 -10.32
C SER A 376 8.02 -3.61 -10.73
N VAL A 377 7.58 -2.75 -11.66
CA VAL A 377 6.23 -2.78 -12.25
C VAL A 377 6.34 -2.81 -13.77
N LYS A 378 5.61 -3.72 -14.43
CA LYS A 378 5.51 -3.81 -15.89
C LYS A 378 4.16 -4.42 -16.29
N GLY A 379 3.18 -3.56 -16.56
CA GLY A 379 1.78 -4.00 -16.75
C GLY A 379 1.27 -4.69 -15.48
N GLU A 380 0.75 -5.90 -15.61
CA GLU A 380 0.28 -6.71 -14.48
C GLU A 380 1.40 -7.26 -13.58
N GLU A 381 2.66 -7.25 -14.02
CA GLU A 381 3.78 -7.74 -13.21
C GLU A 381 4.07 -6.74 -12.08
N LYS A 382 3.79 -7.15 -10.84
CA LYS A 382 4.10 -6.41 -9.60
C LYS A 382 5.11 -7.23 -8.80
N ILE A 383 6.31 -6.68 -8.63
CA ILE A 383 7.45 -7.40 -8.04
C ILE A 383 8.07 -6.58 -6.92
N LEU A 384 8.37 -7.23 -5.80
CA LEU A 384 9.10 -6.67 -4.67
C LEU A 384 10.46 -7.37 -4.57
N VAL A 385 11.53 -6.58 -4.39
CA VAL A 385 12.91 -7.04 -4.35
C VAL A 385 13.44 -6.83 -2.93
N TYR A 386 13.72 -7.92 -2.24
CA TYR A 386 14.16 -7.97 -0.84
C TYR A 386 15.61 -8.43 -0.72
N GLU A 387 16.23 -8.15 0.43
CA GLU A 387 17.48 -8.80 0.81
C GLU A 387 17.32 -10.33 0.81
N PHE A 388 18.33 -11.06 0.30
CA PHE A 388 18.33 -12.51 0.37
C PHE A 388 18.73 -12.99 1.77
N LEU A 389 17.92 -13.88 2.36
CA LEU A 389 18.15 -14.44 3.69
C LEU A 389 18.31 -15.97 3.56
N PRO A 390 19.51 -16.52 3.80
CA PRO A 390 19.85 -17.89 3.40
C PRO A 390 19.11 -18.95 4.23
N ASN A 391 18.79 -18.66 5.49
CA ASN A 391 18.15 -19.59 6.42
C ASN A 391 16.61 -19.58 6.34
N LYS A 392 16.03 -18.98 5.28
CA LYS A 392 14.58 -19.01 5.00
C LYS A 392 13.74 -18.55 6.20
N SER A 393 12.63 -19.25 6.50
CA SER A 393 11.67 -18.94 7.55
C SER A 393 11.88 -19.79 8.82
N LEU A 394 11.42 -19.27 9.96
CA LEU A 394 11.48 -19.94 11.25
C LEU A 394 10.65 -21.24 11.30
N ASP A 395 9.51 -21.28 10.60
CA ASP A 395 8.67 -22.48 10.50
C ASP A 395 9.38 -23.67 9.82
N HIS A 396 10.30 -23.37 8.89
CA HIS A 396 11.15 -24.35 8.22
C HIS A 396 12.25 -24.94 9.14
N PHE A 397 12.52 -24.32 10.29
CA PHE A 397 13.37 -24.88 11.34
C PHE A 397 12.56 -25.56 12.43
N LEU A 398 11.59 -24.87 13.06
CA LEU A 398 10.80 -25.40 14.18
C LEU A 398 10.08 -26.71 13.87
N PHE A 399 9.55 -26.85 12.65
CA PHE A 399 8.65 -27.94 12.29
C PHE A 399 9.29 -29.01 11.38
N ASP A 400 10.60 -28.95 11.17
CA ASP A 400 11.40 -30.01 10.56
C ASP A 400 12.24 -30.70 11.66
N PRO A 401 11.97 -31.97 12.01
CA PRO A 401 12.69 -32.68 13.07
C PRO A 401 14.21 -32.76 12.89
N LYS A 402 14.75 -32.53 11.68
CA LYS A 402 16.20 -32.49 11.41
C LYS A 402 16.82 -31.09 11.55
N LYS A 403 15.99 -30.06 11.77
CA LYS A 403 16.40 -28.65 11.92
C LYS A 403 15.95 -28.02 13.23
N SER A 404 14.93 -28.55 13.89
CA SER A 404 14.50 -28.06 15.21
C SER A 404 15.63 -28.16 16.26
N SER A 405 16.47 -29.20 16.16
CA SER A 405 17.70 -29.35 16.97
C SER A 405 18.82 -28.37 16.64
N GLN A 406 18.70 -27.57 15.58
CA GLN A 406 19.61 -26.45 15.28
C GLN A 406 19.16 -25.15 15.97
N LEU A 407 18.01 -25.18 16.65
CA LEU A 407 17.49 -24.12 17.50
C LEU A 407 17.47 -24.62 18.97
N ASP A 408 18.63 -24.51 19.62
CA ASP A 408 18.72 -24.62 21.09
C ASP A 408 17.90 -23.52 21.80
N TRP A 409 17.74 -23.63 23.13
CA TRP A 409 16.97 -22.65 23.90
C TRP A 409 17.51 -21.22 23.76
N THR A 410 18.83 -21.04 23.78
CA THR A 410 19.48 -19.73 23.63
C THR A 410 19.10 -19.07 22.30
N ARG A 411 19.12 -19.82 21.19
CA ARG A 411 18.68 -19.36 19.87
C ARG A 411 17.20 -19.03 19.87
N ARG A 412 16.34 -19.87 20.46
CA ARG A 412 14.89 -19.63 20.55
C ARG A 412 14.57 -18.38 21.38
N TYR A 413 15.27 -18.16 22.50
CA TYR A 413 15.12 -16.96 23.32
C TYR A 413 15.59 -15.70 22.56
N ASN A 414 16.76 -15.75 21.91
CA ASN A 414 17.24 -14.65 21.04
C ASN A 414 16.26 -14.34 19.89
N ILE A 415 15.60 -15.37 19.35
CA ILE A 415 14.54 -15.21 18.35
C ILE A 415 13.30 -14.53 18.96
N ILE A 416 12.84 -14.94 20.15
CA ILE A 416 11.75 -14.27 20.87
C ILE A 416 12.09 -12.80 21.16
N GLU A 417 13.30 -12.50 21.65
CA GLU A 417 13.73 -11.13 21.94
C GLU A 417 13.82 -10.27 20.66
N GLY A 418 14.42 -10.79 19.60
CA GLY A 418 14.55 -10.08 18.32
C GLY A 418 13.20 -9.80 17.65
N ILE A 419 12.25 -10.73 17.74
CA ILE A 419 10.85 -10.49 17.32
C ILE A 419 10.23 -9.41 18.22
N THR A 420 10.42 -9.48 19.54
CA THR A 420 9.90 -8.49 20.50
C THR A 420 10.38 -7.07 20.16
N ARG A 421 11.69 -6.89 19.92
CA ARG A 421 12.26 -5.60 19.49
C ARG A 421 11.68 -5.14 18.15
N GLY A 422 11.53 -6.06 17.19
CA GLY A 422 10.92 -5.78 15.88
C GLY A 422 9.49 -5.23 15.96
N ILE A 423 8.64 -5.83 16.78
CA ILE A 423 7.24 -5.38 16.96
C ILE A 423 7.18 -4.12 17.84
N LEU A 424 8.00 -4.03 18.90
CA LEU A 424 8.13 -2.82 19.73
C LEU A 424 8.49 -1.59 18.88
N TYR A 425 9.44 -1.75 17.95
CA TYR A 425 9.76 -0.71 16.97
C TYR A 425 8.53 -0.30 16.16
N LEU A 426 7.82 -1.26 15.53
CA LEU A 426 6.61 -0.99 14.73
C LEU A 426 5.47 -0.32 15.51
N HIS A 427 5.31 -0.65 16.78
CA HIS A 427 4.20 -0.18 17.62
C HIS A 427 4.47 1.14 18.35
N GLN A 428 5.73 1.46 18.66
CA GLN A 428 6.05 2.57 19.56
C GLN A 428 7.24 3.44 19.16
N ASP A 429 8.25 2.93 18.47
CA ASP A 429 9.53 3.64 18.31
C ASP A 429 9.81 4.10 16.86
N SER A 430 9.13 3.53 15.86
CA SER A 430 9.04 4.12 14.52
C SER A 430 8.19 5.40 14.50
N ARG A 431 8.45 6.28 13.52
CA ARG A 431 7.70 7.55 13.31
C ARG A 431 6.24 7.36 12.82
N LEU A 432 5.78 6.12 12.79
CA LEU A 432 4.50 5.64 12.26
C LEU A 432 4.12 4.41 13.08
N THR A 433 2.89 4.37 13.60
CA THR A 433 2.36 3.22 14.36
C THR A 433 1.81 2.20 13.38
N ILE A 434 2.48 1.06 13.24
CA ILE A 434 2.17 0.03 12.24
C ILE A 434 1.76 -1.27 12.92
N ILE A 435 0.59 -1.80 12.54
CA ILE A 435 0.08 -3.09 12.98
C ILE A 435 0.27 -4.10 11.85
N HIS A 436 0.90 -5.24 12.14
CA HIS A 436 1.32 -6.25 11.18
C HIS A 436 0.17 -7.13 10.67
N ARG A 437 -0.76 -7.51 11.57
CA ARG A 437 -1.99 -8.30 11.32
C ARG A 437 -1.82 -9.73 10.81
N ASP A 438 -0.63 -10.12 10.34
CA ASP A 438 -0.31 -11.50 9.93
C ASP A 438 1.07 -11.95 10.47
N LEU A 439 1.27 -11.81 11.78
CA LEU A 439 2.48 -12.30 12.47
C LEU A 439 2.37 -13.81 12.74
N LYS A 440 3.32 -14.60 12.22
CA LYS A 440 3.38 -16.08 12.34
C LYS A 440 4.79 -16.60 12.06
N ALA A 441 5.09 -17.85 12.42
CA ALA A 441 6.42 -18.44 12.23
C ALA A 441 6.91 -18.43 10.76
N GLY A 442 6.00 -18.58 9.79
CA GLY A 442 6.34 -18.49 8.36
C GLY A 442 6.73 -17.09 7.88
N ASN A 443 6.36 -16.03 8.62
CA ASN A 443 6.66 -14.63 8.31
C ASN A 443 7.83 -14.08 9.15
N ILE A 444 8.48 -14.93 9.96
CA ILE A 444 9.79 -14.62 10.55
C ILE A 444 10.85 -15.29 9.68
N LEU A 445 11.66 -14.49 8.99
CA LEU A 445 12.83 -14.99 8.25
C LEU A 445 14.08 -14.98 9.13
N LEU A 446 15.04 -15.85 8.84
CA LEU A 446 16.29 -15.99 9.57
C LEU A 446 17.47 -15.59 8.69
N ASP A 447 18.33 -14.71 9.19
CA ASP A 447 19.57 -14.33 8.50
C ASP A 447 20.68 -15.38 8.65
N LYS A 448 21.89 -15.09 8.14
CA LYS A 448 23.03 -16.01 8.15
C LYS A 448 23.42 -16.51 9.56
N ASP A 449 23.19 -15.71 10.59
CA ASP A 449 23.55 -15.99 11.99
C ASP A 449 22.33 -16.42 12.83
N LEU A 450 21.20 -16.71 12.16
CA LEU A 450 19.90 -17.08 12.72
C LEU A 450 19.17 -15.96 13.50
N ASN A 451 19.49 -14.68 13.27
CA ASN A 451 18.69 -13.59 13.83
C ASN A 451 17.33 -13.47 13.13
N PRO A 452 16.23 -13.17 13.86
CA PRO A 452 14.90 -13.04 13.28
C PRO A 452 14.72 -11.71 12.53
N LYS A 453 14.03 -11.77 11.39
CA LYS A 453 13.56 -10.62 10.61
C LYS A 453 12.10 -10.79 10.22
N ILE A 454 11.24 -9.89 10.70
CA ILE A 454 9.79 -9.88 10.39
C ILE A 454 9.58 -9.47 8.92
N ALA A 455 8.70 -10.19 8.23
CA ALA A 455 8.42 -10.09 6.80
C ALA A 455 6.90 -10.10 6.50
N ASP A 456 6.56 -9.84 5.23
CA ASP A 456 5.20 -9.96 4.67
C ASP A 456 4.18 -8.92 5.17
N PHE A 457 4.53 -7.64 5.04
CA PHE A 457 3.72 -6.47 5.42
C PHE A 457 2.51 -6.20 4.51
N GLY A 458 2.11 -7.13 3.63
CA GLY A 458 1.05 -6.91 2.63
C GLY A 458 -0.29 -6.47 3.22
N VAL A 459 -0.65 -7.01 4.39
CA VAL A 459 -1.90 -6.67 5.10
C VAL A 459 -1.71 -5.64 6.23
N ALA A 460 -0.49 -5.15 6.44
CA ALA A 460 -0.17 -4.22 7.51
C ALA A 460 -0.86 -2.86 7.32
N ARG A 461 -1.16 -2.17 8.42
CA ARG A 461 -1.82 -0.85 8.41
C ARG A 461 -1.10 0.14 9.31
N ASN A 462 -1.04 1.39 8.85
CA ASN A 462 -0.59 2.53 9.63
C ASN A 462 -1.78 3.21 10.33
N PHE A 463 -1.60 3.65 11.57
CA PHE A 463 -2.52 4.50 12.31
C PHE A 463 -2.09 5.98 12.28
N SER A 464 -3.07 6.89 12.41
CA SER A 464 -2.80 8.29 12.78
C SER A 464 -2.42 8.37 14.26
N VAL A 465 -1.78 9.49 14.68
CA VAL A 465 -1.20 9.65 16.03
C VAL A 465 -2.21 9.34 17.15
N ASP A 466 -3.44 9.82 17.01
CA ASP A 466 -4.51 9.70 18.02
C ASP A 466 -5.29 8.37 17.95
N GLN A 467 -5.00 7.51 16.96
CA GLN A 467 -5.79 6.30 16.71
C GLN A 467 -5.22 5.11 17.49
N THR A 468 -5.97 4.63 18.47
CA THR A 468 -5.62 3.45 19.28
C THR A 468 -6.15 2.13 18.69
N GLU A 469 -7.29 2.17 18.01
CA GLU A 469 -7.99 1.01 17.45
C GLU A 469 -8.67 1.37 16.11
N ALA A 470 -8.95 0.36 15.28
CA ALA A 470 -9.66 0.52 14.01
C ALA A 470 -10.49 -0.71 13.65
N THR A 471 -11.56 -0.52 12.88
CA THR A 471 -12.46 -1.61 12.43
C THR A 471 -12.36 -1.81 10.93
N THR A 472 -12.44 -3.05 10.45
CA THR A 472 -12.48 -3.38 9.02
C THR A 472 -13.61 -4.35 8.68
N GLY A 473 -14.33 -4.09 7.58
CA GLY A 473 -15.27 -5.06 7.00
C GLY A 473 -14.59 -6.24 6.30
N ARG A 474 -13.25 -6.26 6.22
CA ARG A 474 -12.45 -7.32 5.57
C ARG A 474 -11.34 -7.80 6.51
N VAL A 475 -11.64 -8.89 7.20
CA VAL A 475 -10.68 -9.63 8.04
C VAL A 475 -9.68 -10.36 7.14
N VAL A 476 -8.39 -10.19 7.42
CA VAL A 476 -7.26 -10.80 6.68
C VAL A 476 -6.12 -11.15 7.63
N GLY A 477 -5.50 -12.31 7.42
CA GLY A 477 -4.45 -12.84 8.30
C GLY A 477 -4.62 -14.36 8.48
N THR A 478 -3.65 -14.98 9.15
CA THR A 478 -3.61 -16.45 9.29
C THR A 478 -4.46 -16.93 10.45
N PHE A 479 -5.41 -17.83 10.17
CA PHE A 479 -6.29 -18.43 11.17
C PHE A 479 -5.49 -19.11 12.28
N GLY A 480 -5.95 -19.00 13.53
CA GLY A 480 -5.24 -19.47 14.72
C GLY A 480 -4.28 -18.44 15.34
N TYR A 481 -3.74 -17.49 14.57
CA TYR A 481 -2.97 -16.34 15.09
C TYR A 481 -3.82 -15.07 15.23
N MET A 482 -4.96 -14.99 14.54
CA MET A 482 -5.91 -13.88 14.65
C MET A 482 -6.68 -13.94 15.99
N PRO A 483 -6.82 -12.82 16.72
CA PRO A 483 -7.51 -12.76 18.01
C PRO A 483 -9.05 -12.69 17.89
N PRO A 484 -9.79 -12.92 18.98
CA PRO A 484 -11.26 -13.00 18.96
C PRO A 484 -11.95 -11.74 18.44
N GLU A 485 -11.55 -10.55 18.89
CA GLU A 485 -12.18 -9.28 18.51
C GLU A 485 -12.05 -9.02 17.00
N TYR A 486 -10.91 -9.39 16.42
CA TYR A 486 -10.62 -9.21 15.01
C TYR A 486 -11.39 -10.20 14.13
N VAL A 487 -11.51 -11.45 14.56
CA VAL A 487 -12.29 -12.48 13.85
C VAL A 487 -13.80 -12.23 13.94
N THR A 488 -14.30 -11.72 15.08
CA THR A 488 -15.75 -11.56 15.33
C THR A 488 -16.32 -10.21 14.89
N SER A 489 -15.54 -9.12 15.01
CA SER A 489 -16.02 -7.74 14.78
C SER A 489 -15.17 -6.94 13.79
N GLY A 490 -14.06 -7.50 13.31
CA GLY A 490 -13.12 -6.80 12.43
C GLY A 490 -12.29 -5.71 13.11
N GLN A 491 -12.35 -5.59 14.45
CA GLN A 491 -11.54 -4.66 15.23
C GLN A 491 -10.08 -5.11 15.29
N PHE A 492 -9.13 -4.21 15.09
CA PHE A 492 -7.70 -4.48 15.21
C PHE A 492 -6.98 -3.30 15.86
N SER A 493 -5.98 -3.62 16.68
CA SER A 493 -5.09 -2.66 17.33
C SER A 493 -3.69 -3.27 17.51
N THR A 494 -2.77 -2.55 18.15
CA THR A 494 -1.46 -3.12 18.55
C THR A 494 -1.63 -4.36 19.44
N LYS A 495 -2.73 -4.46 20.20
CA LYS A 495 -3.09 -5.63 21.03
C LYS A 495 -3.47 -6.87 20.21
N SER A 496 -3.72 -6.73 18.90
CA SER A 496 -4.01 -7.85 18.01
C SER A 496 -2.71 -8.53 17.54
N ASP A 497 -1.67 -7.76 17.23
CA ASP A 497 -0.32 -8.30 17.00
C ASP A 497 0.26 -8.95 18.27
N VAL A 498 -0.01 -8.38 19.46
CA VAL A 498 0.38 -8.97 20.75
C VAL A 498 -0.19 -10.39 20.91
N TYR A 499 -1.47 -10.60 20.59
CA TYR A 499 -2.07 -11.93 20.62
C TYR A 499 -1.35 -12.89 19.65
N SER A 500 -1.11 -12.46 18.40
CA SER A 500 -0.38 -13.26 17.41
C SER A 500 1.05 -13.60 17.87
N PHE A 501 1.71 -12.67 18.59
CA PHE A 501 3.03 -12.86 19.18
C PHE A 501 3.00 -13.87 20.35
N GLY A 502 1.95 -13.87 21.17
CA GLY A 502 1.73 -14.89 22.20
C GLY A 502 1.63 -16.29 21.61
N VAL A 503 0.84 -16.47 20.55
CA VAL A 503 0.75 -17.74 19.80
C VAL A 503 2.12 -18.14 19.23
N LEU A 504 2.88 -17.17 18.72
CA LEU A 504 4.21 -17.41 18.15
C LEU A 504 5.25 -17.84 19.20
N ILE A 505 5.24 -17.28 20.42
CA ILE A 505 6.06 -17.80 21.53
C ILE A 505 5.70 -19.27 21.81
N MET A 506 4.40 -19.60 21.85
CA MET A 506 3.96 -20.97 22.12
C MET A 506 4.49 -21.96 21.06
N GLU A 507 4.45 -21.60 19.77
CA GLU A 507 5.02 -22.43 18.69
C GLU A 507 6.54 -22.58 18.78
N ILE A 508 7.25 -21.51 19.15
CA ILE A 508 8.72 -21.54 19.36
C ILE A 508 9.07 -22.50 20.50
N ILE A 509 8.31 -22.48 21.60
CA ILE A 509 8.57 -23.35 22.76
C ILE A 509 8.18 -24.81 22.50
N CYS A 510 7.11 -25.07 21.75
CA CYS A 510 6.57 -26.43 21.60
C CYS A 510 7.00 -27.20 20.35
N GLY A 511 7.60 -26.54 19.35
CA GLY A 511 8.05 -27.18 18.09
C GLY A 511 6.90 -27.77 17.25
N LYS A 512 5.66 -27.38 17.52
CA LYS A 512 4.43 -27.91 16.88
C LYS A 512 3.62 -26.76 16.28
N LYS A 513 3.08 -26.96 15.07
CA LYS A 513 2.21 -25.97 14.42
C LYS A 513 0.89 -25.85 15.17
N ASN A 514 0.34 -24.65 15.26
CA ASN A 514 -0.99 -24.40 15.82
C ASN A 514 -2.09 -25.27 15.15
N SER A 515 -1.94 -25.55 13.85
CA SER A 515 -2.82 -26.43 13.08
C SER A 515 -2.70 -27.94 13.41
N SER A 516 -1.75 -28.35 14.23
CA SER A 516 -1.52 -29.76 14.61
C SER A 516 -2.35 -30.23 15.81
N PHE A 517 -3.18 -29.35 16.39
CA PHE A 517 -3.93 -29.61 17.63
C PHE A 517 -5.40 -29.99 17.42
N ASN A 518 -5.81 -30.33 16.18
CA ASN A 518 -7.17 -30.76 15.88
C ASN A 518 -7.46 -32.15 16.50
N GLU A 519 -8.64 -32.27 17.14
CA GLU A 519 -9.24 -33.51 17.66
C GLU A 519 -8.41 -34.30 18.70
N THR A 520 -8.57 -33.91 19.97
CA THR A 520 -8.54 -34.86 21.09
C THR A 520 -9.84 -34.77 21.89
N ASP A 521 -10.38 -35.93 22.29
CA ASP A 521 -11.54 -36.10 23.18
C ASP A 521 -12.81 -35.31 22.80
N GLY A 522 -13.12 -35.20 21.50
CA GLY A 522 -14.37 -34.60 21.02
C GLY A 522 -14.50 -33.09 21.25
N SER A 523 -13.40 -32.42 21.59
CA SER A 523 -13.33 -30.98 21.84
C SER A 523 -12.56 -30.29 20.71
N ILE A 524 -13.05 -29.13 20.22
CA ILE A 524 -12.28 -28.29 19.31
C ILE A 524 -11.10 -27.69 20.09
N SER A 525 -9.91 -28.22 19.85
CA SER A 525 -8.65 -27.75 20.42
C SER A 525 -7.79 -27.01 19.39
N ASN A 526 -7.10 -25.98 19.86
CA ASN A 526 -5.99 -25.29 19.21
C ASN A 526 -4.81 -25.16 20.19
N LEU A 527 -3.64 -24.69 19.75
CA LEU A 527 -2.44 -24.60 20.61
C LEU A 527 -2.70 -23.78 21.88
N VAL A 528 -3.42 -22.65 21.78
CA VAL A 528 -3.74 -21.79 22.93
C VAL A 528 -4.57 -22.54 23.98
N THR A 529 -5.61 -23.28 23.55
CA THR A 529 -6.43 -24.09 24.47
C THR A 529 -5.67 -25.28 25.06
N TYR A 530 -4.70 -25.84 24.34
CA TYR A 530 -3.84 -26.93 24.83
C TYR A 530 -2.87 -26.42 25.90
N VAL A 531 -2.15 -25.32 25.64
CA VAL A 531 -1.26 -24.68 26.62
C VAL A 531 -2.04 -24.21 27.85
N TRP A 532 -3.26 -23.70 27.67
CA TRP A 532 -4.15 -23.37 28.79
C TRP A 532 -4.54 -24.58 29.64
N ARG A 533 -4.78 -25.76 29.05
CA ARG A 533 -5.01 -27.01 29.81
C ARG A 533 -3.76 -27.41 30.60
N LEU A 534 -2.58 -27.39 29.97
CA LEU A 534 -1.32 -27.71 30.67
C LEU A 534 -1.02 -26.74 31.82
N TRP A 535 -1.31 -25.44 31.64
CA TRP A 535 -1.15 -24.42 32.69
C TRP A 535 -2.04 -24.67 33.91
N ASN A 536 -3.32 -25.03 33.71
CA ASN A 536 -4.24 -25.32 34.82
C ASN A 536 -3.97 -26.67 35.50
N ASN A 537 -3.25 -27.58 34.84
CA ASN A 537 -2.91 -28.91 35.35
C ASN A 537 -1.49 -29.00 35.95
N ASP A 538 -0.71 -27.91 35.94
CA ASP A 538 0.72 -27.86 36.29
C ASP A 538 1.63 -28.77 35.42
N SER A 539 1.16 -29.10 34.20
CA SER A 539 1.80 -30.01 33.24
C SER A 539 2.68 -29.29 32.20
N LEU A 540 3.18 -28.08 32.49
CA LEU A 540 3.85 -27.23 31.49
C LEU A 540 5.12 -27.84 30.86
N LEU A 541 5.78 -28.79 31.53
CA LEU A 541 6.93 -29.50 30.97
C LEU A 541 6.56 -30.34 29.72
N GLU A 542 5.32 -30.81 29.60
CA GLU A 542 4.83 -31.55 28.42
C GLU A 542 4.74 -30.69 27.15
N MET A 543 4.76 -29.36 27.31
CA MET A 543 4.74 -28.42 26.20
C MET A 543 6.08 -28.37 25.45
N ILE A 544 7.20 -28.55 26.16
CA ILE A 544 8.54 -28.18 25.70
C ILE A 544 9.00 -29.12 24.57
N ASP A 545 9.50 -28.54 23.48
CA ASP A 545 10.04 -29.28 22.33
C ASP A 545 11.23 -30.18 22.76
N PRO A 546 11.15 -31.52 22.60
CA PRO A 546 12.26 -32.43 22.91
C PRO A 546 13.53 -32.21 22.07
N ALA A 547 13.48 -31.40 21.01
CA ALA A 547 14.66 -30.97 20.26
C ALA A 547 15.45 -29.84 20.97
N MET A 548 14.93 -29.26 22.06
CA MET A 548 15.73 -28.48 23.00
C MET A 548 16.44 -29.45 23.95
N GLU A 549 17.77 -29.56 23.79
CA GLU A 549 18.64 -30.35 24.68
C GLU A 549 18.51 -29.90 26.15
N GLU A 550 18.89 -30.77 27.10
CA GLU A 550 18.60 -30.64 28.55
C GLU A 550 19.13 -29.36 29.25
N ASN A 551 19.90 -28.52 28.55
CA ASN A 551 20.53 -27.30 29.04
C ASN A 551 19.66 -26.03 28.80
N TYR A 552 18.44 -25.99 29.34
CA TYR A 552 17.60 -24.78 29.36
C TYR A 552 17.22 -24.37 30.79
N ASP A 553 17.17 -23.06 31.07
CA ASP A 553 16.62 -22.58 32.34
C ASP A 553 15.08 -22.68 32.30
N ARG A 554 14.54 -23.57 33.15
CA ARG A 554 13.10 -23.76 33.31
C ARG A 554 12.38 -22.47 33.69
N ASN A 555 13.04 -21.58 34.44
CA ASN A 555 12.47 -20.29 34.84
C ASN A 555 12.28 -19.37 33.64
N GLU A 556 13.24 -19.32 32.71
CA GLU A 556 13.10 -18.53 31.48
C GLU A 556 12.01 -19.10 30.57
N VAL A 557 11.98 -20.43 30.37
CA VAL A 557 10.96 -21.09 29.55
C VAL A 557 9.56 -20.86 30.14
N PHE A 558 9.36 -21.11 31.44
CA PHE A 558 8.07 -20.89 32.10
C PHE A 558 7.67 -19.42 32.11
N ARG A 559 8.61 -18.50 32.28
CA ARG A 559 8.36 -17.05 32.17
C ARG A 559 7.90 -16.67 30.76
N CYS A 560 8.50 -17.24 29.72
CA CYS A 560 8.04 -17.04 28.34
C CYS A 560 6.64 -17.64 28.10
N ILE A 561 6.31 -18.81 28.65
CA ILE A 561 4.95 -19.38 28.60
C ILE A 561 3.94 -18.46 29.31
N HIS A 562 4.28 -17.95 30.50
CA HIS A 562 3.43 -17.03 31.28
C HIS A 562 3.19 -15.72 30.52
N ILE A 563 4.24 -15.13 29.93
CA ILE A 563 4.12 -13.95 29.06
C ILE A 563 3.26 -14.27 27.83
N ALA A 564 3.43 -15.43 27.20
CA ALA A 564 2.61 -15.85 26.05
C ALA A 564 1.13 -15.97 26.41
N LEU A 565 0.79 -16.50 27.59
CA LEU A 565 -0.58 -16.56 28.11
C LEU A 565 -1.17 -15.17 28.38
N LEU A 566 -0.38 -14.25 28.95
CA LEU A 566 -0.76 -12.85 29.10
C LEU A 566 -0.96 -12.13 27.76
N CYS A 567 -0.27 -12.56 26.70
CA CYS A 567 -0.47 -12.03 25.35
C CYS A 567 -1.79 -12.50 24.70
N VAL A 568 -2.30 -13.69 25.01
CA VAL A 568 -3.50 -14.29 24.34
C VAL A 568 -4.82 -14.14 25.13
N GLN A 569 -4.88 -13.22 26.09
CA GLN A 569 -6.08 -12.93 26.88
C GLN A 569 -7.30 -12.59 26.00
N GLU A 570 -8.50 -13.01 26.41
CA GLU A 570 -9.74 -12.80 25.64
C GLU A 570 -9.96 -11.32 25.30
N ASN A 571 -9.96 -10.46 26.32
CA ASN A 571 -10.11 -9.01 26.20
C ASN A 571 -8.78 -8.33 25.77
N PRO A 572 -8.78 -7.49 24.71
CA PRO A 572 -7.59 -6.78 24.24
C PRO A 572 -6.95 -5.85 25.28
N THR A 573 -7.73 -5.29 26.21
CA THR A 573 -7.18 -4.34 27.21
C THR A 573 -6.23 -5.03 28.20
N ASP A 574 -6.53 -6.27 28.58
CA ASP A 574 -5.76 -7.07 29.56
C ASP A 574 -4.42 -7.59 29.01
N ARG A 575 -4.25 -7.62 27.68
CA ARG A 575 -2.99 -8.01 27.02
C ARG A 575 -1.92 -6.92 27.26
N PRO A 576 -0.68 -7.26 27.66
CA PRO A 576 0.38 -6.27 27.89
C PRO A 576 0.80 -5.56 26.59
N THR A 577 1.39 -4.38 26.69
CA THR A 577 2.02 -3.69 25.55
C THR A 577 3.36 -4.34 25.17
N MET A 578 3.85 -4.16 23.94
CA MET A 578 5.18 -4.66 23.56
C MET A 578 6.33 -4.11 24.43
N SER A 579 6.22 -2.88 24.95
CA SER A 579 7.19 -2.35 25.91
C SER A 579 7.13 -3.07 27.26
N THR A 580 5.92 -3.39 27.74
CA THR A 580 5.71 -4.19 28.95
C THR A 580 6.24 -5.60 28.76
N ILE A 581 6.00 -6.23 27.61
CA ILE A 581 6.50 -7.56 27.23
C ILE A 581 8.03 -7.57 27.18
N PHE A 582 8.67 -6.60 26.50
CA PHE A 582 10.12 -6.50 26.45
C PHE A 582 10.74 -6.33 27.84
N ARG A 583 10.10 -5.53 28.70
CA ARG A 583 10.50 -5.40 30.10
C ARG A 583 10.30 -6.72 30.86
N MET A 584 9.17 -7.42 30.69
CA MET A 584 8.90 -8.72 31.33
C MET A 584 9.92 -9.80 30.93
N LEU A 585 10.35 -9.85 29.66
CA LEU A 585 11.39 -10.76 29.17
C LEU A 585 12.77 -10.41 29.77
N THR A 586 13.18 -9.14 29.66
CA THR A 586 14.55 -8.71 30.04
C THR A 586 14.74 -8.43 31.54
N ASN A 587 13.67 -8.50 32.34
CA ASN A 587 13.66 -8.38 33.80
C ASN A 587 12.94 -9.57 34.44
N THR A 588 13.69 -10.49 35.05
CA THR A 588 13.15 -11.65 35.78
C THR A 588 12.47 -11.28 37.10
N SER A 589 12.82 -10.14 37.72
CA SER A 589 12.28 -9.66 39.00
C SER A 589 10.87 -9.08 38.92
N ILE A 590 10.32 -8.84 37.72
CA ILE A 590 8.90 -8.46 37.59
C ILE A 590 8.01 -9.66 37.90
N THR A 591 7.20 -9.53 38.94
CA THR A 591 6.04 -10.39 39.21
C THR A 591 5.07 -10.31 38.04
N LEU A 592 4.72 -11.45 37.45
CA LEU A 592 3.73 -11.54 36.38
C LEU A 592 2.35 -11.81 37.00
N HIS A 593 1.32 -11.07 36.58
CA HIS A 593 -0.06 -11.31 37.00
C HIS A 593 -0.56 -12.68 36.52
N MET A 594 -1.46 -13.32 37.26
CA MET A 594 -2.04 -14.60 36.84
C MET A 594 -2.91 -14.42 35.58
N PRO A 595 -2.64 -15.16 34.48
CA PRO A 595 -3.42 -15.05 33.27
C PRO A 595 -4.86 -15.54 33.50
N GLN A 596 -5.82 -14.83 32.90
CA GLN A 596 -7.21 -15.26 32.78
C GLN A 596 -7.37 -16.20 31.57
N PRO A 597 -8.53 -16.87 31.39
CA PRO A 597 -8.77 -17.73 30.23
C PRO A 597 -8.50 -16.99 28.90
N PRO A 598 -7.74 -17.61 27.98
CA PRO A 598 -7.55 -17.08 26.64
C PRO A 598 -8.85 -17.00 25.82
N GLY A 599 -8.79 -16.21 24.75
CA GLY A 599 -9.82 -16.20 23.72
C GLY A 599 -10.06 -17.60 23.12
N PHE A 600 -11.28 -17.83 22.62
CA PHE A 600 -11.76 -19.10 22.04
C PHE A 600 -11.81 -20.31 23.00
N VAL A 601 -11.60 -20.15 24.32
CA VAL A 601 -11.90 -21.21 25.30
C VAL A 601 -13.42 -21.37 25.41
N PHE A 602 -13.97 -22.39 24.74
CA PHE A 602 -15.41 -22.71 24.78
C PHE A 602 -15.89 -23.06 26.19
N ARG A 603 -16.38 -22.06 26.94
CA ARG A 603 -17.21 -22.30 28.12
C ARG A 603 -18.54 -22.91 27.68
N VAL A 604 -18.74 -24.20 27.97
CA VAL A 604 -20.07 -24.82 27.96
C VAL A 604 -20.91 -24.17 29.06
N ARG A 605 -21.61 -23.09 28.70
CA ARG A 605 -22.64 -22.45 29.52
C ARG A 605 -23.83 -22.11 28.64
N SER A 606 -24.95 -22.74 28.95
CA SER A 606 -26.23 -22.47 28.32
C SER A 606 -26.73 -21.07 28.68
N LYS A 607 -26.97 -20.27 27.64
CA LYS A 607 -28.04 -19.27 27.52
C LYS A 607 -28.12 -18.84 26.07
N SER A 608 -29.31 -18.83 25.49
CA SER A 608 -29.49 -18.44 24.09
C SER A 608 -29.19 -16.96 23.90
N ASN A 609 -28.64 -16.63 22.73
CA ASN A 609 -28.39 -15.26 22.31
C ASN A 609 -29.51 -14.89 21.32
N PRO A 610 -30.32 -13.84 21.53
CA PRO A 610 -31.55 -13.59 20.75
C PRO A 610 -31.36 -13.37 19.23
N LEU A 611 -30.11 -13.25 18.76
CA LEU A 611 -29.76 -13.16 17.34
C LEU A 611 -29.58 -14.54 16.67
N ASP A 612 -29.21 -15.58 17.43
CA ASP A 612 -29.05 -16.95 16.89
C ASP A 612 -30.42 -17.63 16.70
N GLU A 613 -31.40 -17.32 17.56
CA GLU A 613 -32.78 -17.80 17.44
C GLU A 613 -33.42 -17.36 16.09
N ARG A 614 -33.18 -16.12 15.64
CA ARG A 614 -33.57 -15.68 14.29
C ARG A 614 -32.80 -16.40 13.19
N LEU A 615 -31.48 -16.54 13.34
CA LEU A 615 -30.66 -17.17 12.30
C LEU A 615 -30.89 -18.69 12.17
N GLN A 616 -31.64 -19.28 13.09
CA GLN A 616 -32.14 -20.65 13.05
C GLN A 616 -33.58 -20.75 12.50
N SER A 617 -34.47 -19.78 12.78
CA SER A 617 -35.83 -19.75 12.21
C SER A 617 -35.84 -19.60 10.68
N ASP A 618 -34.94 -18.79 10.13
CA ASP A 618 -34.99 -18.36 8.73
C ASP A 618 -34.57 -19.46 7.72
N ILE A 619 -34.06 -20.60 8.21
CA ILE A 619 -33.51 -21.69 7.37
C ILE A 619 -34.02 -23.09 7.72
N CYS A 620 -34.77 -23.27 8.81
CA CYS A 620 -35.26 -24.57 9.28
C CYS A 620 -36.78 -24.52 9.54
N PHE A 621 -37.59 -25.30 8.81
CA PHE A 621 -39.05 -25.21 8.90
C PHE A 621 -39.61 -26.05 10.06
N GLU A 622 -39.79 -25.44 11.24
CA GLU A 622 -40.36 -26.11 12.42
C GLU A 622 -41.76 -26.70 12.20
N ARG A 623 -42.54 -26.12 11.27
CA ARG A 623 -43.90 -26.56 10.91
C ARG A 623 -43.93 -27.80 9.99
N SER A 624 -42.79 -28.24 9.47
CA SER A 624 -42.73 -29.35 8.50
C SER A 624 -42.78 -30.74 9.13
N GLY A 625 -42.45 -30.85 10.42
CA GLY A 625 -42.24 -32.09 11.14
C GLY A 625 -40.80 -32.25 11.65
N PHE A 626 -40.58 -33.31 12.42
CA PHE A 626 -39.28 -33.63 13.01
C PHE A 626 -38.92 -35.10 12.77
N PHE A 627 -37.64 -35.36 12.54
CA PHE A 627 -37.05 -36.71 12.50
C PHE A 627 -36.20 -36.95 13.75
N THR A 628 -35.80 -38.19 14.00
CA THR A 628 -34.91 -38.54 15.13
C THR A 628 -33.45 -38.53 14.65
N PRO A 629 -32.53 -37.76 15.27
CA PRO A 629 -31.12 -37.74 14.85
C PRO A 629 -30.50 -39.13 14.74
N ASN A 630 -29.81 -39.39 13.63
CA ASN A 630 -29.27 -40.68 13.18
C ASN A 630 -30.30 -41.77 12.81
N ASP A 631 -31.59 -41.44 12.63
CA ASP A 631 -32.55 -42.35 12.01
C ASP A 631 -32.33 -42.52 10.48
N THR A 632 -33.10 -43.40 9.86
CA THR A 632 -33.03 -43.69 8.43
C THR A 632 -33.23 -42.44 7.56
N TYR A 633 -34.07 -41.49 7.99
CA TYR A 633 -34.28 -40.24 7.28
C TYR A 633 -33.07 -39.31 7.41
N ASP A 634 -32.50 -39.15 8.60
CA ASP A 634 -31.28 -38.34 8.80
C ASP A 634 -30.08 -38.89 8.01
N LEU A 635 -29.91 -40.21 7.98
CA LEU A 635 -28.88 -40.87 7.17
C LEU A 635 -29.06 -40.60 5.68
N ASN A 636 -30.29 -40.74 5.16
CA ASN A 636 -30.62 -40.41 3.78
C ASN A 636 -30.38 -38.92 3.46
N ARG A 637 -30.79 -38.02 4.37
CA ARG A 637 -30.58 -36.57 4.27
C ARG A 637 -29.10 -36.20 4.21
N ARG A 638 -28.26 -36.78 5.08
CA ARG A 638 -26.81 -36.54 5.11
C ARG A 638 -26.12 -37.03 3.84
N LEU A 639 -26.43 -38.26 3.41
CA LEU A 639 -25.90 -38.82 2.15
C LEU A 639 -26.25 -37.92 0.97
N MET A 640 -27.53 -37.54 0.86
CA MET A 640 -28.05 -36.67 -0.18
C MET A 640 -27.35 -35.30 -0.20
N LEU A 641 -27.31 -34.58 0.93
CA LEU A 641 -26.67 -33.26 1.04
C LEU A 641 -25.15 -33.29 0.77
N SER A 642 -24.48 -34.43 1.03
CA SER A 642 -23.07 -34.64 0.69
C SER A 642 -22.83 -34.90 -0.81
N SER A 643 -23.85 -35.38 -1.54
CA SER A 643 -23.78 -35.65 -2.98
C SER A 643 -24.12 -34.45 -3.86
N LEU A 644 -24.84 -33.45 -3.32
CA LEU A 644 -25.24 -32.26 -4.07
C LEU A 644 -24.06 -31.50 -4.70
N PRO A 645 -22.91 -31.22 -4.02
CA PRO A 645 -21.83 -30.43 -4.61
C PRO A 645 -21.31 -30.98 -5.94
N SER A 646 -21.07 -32.29 -6.03
CA SER A 646 -20.63 -32.93 -7.28
C SER A 646 -21.74 -32.98 -8.32
N ASN A 647 -22.98 -33.27 -7.91
CA ASN A 647 -24.07 -33.48 -8.85
C ASN A 647 -24.58 -32.15 -9.46
N VAL A 648 -24.68 -31.09 -8.66
CA VAL A 648 -25.01 -29.72 -9.12
C VAL A 648 -23.93 -29.22 -10.10
N THR A 649 -22.66 -29.47 -9.78
CA THR A 649 -21.52 -29.11 -10.63
C THR A 649 -21.50 -29.88 -11.95
N ALA A 650 -21.91 -31.15 -11.95
CA ALA A 650 -22.00 -31.99 -13.15
C ALA A 650 -23.22 -31.66 -14.05
N ASN A 651 -24.22 -30.94 -13.54
CA ASN A 651 -25.48 -30.64 -14.23
C ASN A 651 -25.71 -29.13 -14.39
N ASP A 652 -24.69 -28.41 -14.89
CA ASP A 652 -24.75 -26.97 -15.23
C ASP A 652 -25.36 -26.08 -14.13
N GLY A 653 -24.93 -26.31 -12.88
CA GLY A 653 -25.32 -25.52 -11.73
C GLY A 653 -26.77 -25.75 -11.26
N PHE A 654 -27.43 -26.85 -11.61
CA PHE A 654 -28.73 -27.23 -11.04
C PHE A 654 -28.90 -28.75 -10.94
N TYR A 655 -29.31 -29.26 -9.78
CA TYR A 655 -29.64 -30.67 -9.62
C TYR A 655 -30.72 -30.91 -8.57
N THR A 656 -31.68 -31.78 -8.90
CA THR A 656 -32.67 -32.34 -7.98
C THR A 656 -32.42 -33.83 -7.78
N THR A 657 -32.70 -34.33 -6.59
CA THR A 657 -32.38 -35.72 -6.21
C THR A 657 -33.32 -36.23 -5.13
N SER A 658 -33.33 -37.54 -4.91
CA SER A 658 -33.93 -38.12 -3.71
C SER A 658 -33.14 -39.33 -3.25
N THR A 659 -33.21 -39.63 -1.96
CA THR A 659 -32.43 -40.69 -1.32
C THR A 659 -33.31 -41.44 -0.33
N GLY A 660 -33.33 -42.77 -0.45
CA GLY A 660 -34.16 -43.65 0.37
C GLY A 660 -35.52 -44.00 -0.25
N GLN A 661 -36.31 -44.73 0.54
CA GLN A 661 -37.67 -45.14 0.20
C GLN A 661 -38.66 -44.64 1.24
N ASP A 662 -39.91 -44.44 0.84
CA ASP A 662 -40.97 -43.94 1.70
C ASP A 662 -41.19 -44.89 2.90
N PRO A 663 -41.42 -44.39 4.13
CA PRO A 663 -41.61 -42.98 4.50
C PRO A 663 -40.30 -42.20 4.73
N ASN A 664 -39.13 -42.83 4.64
CA ASN A 664 -37.83 -42.24 5.01
C ASN A 664 -37.11 -41.55 3.83
N ARG A 665 -37.80 -41.22 2.73
CA ARG A 665 -37.17 -40.62 1.54
C ARG A 665 -36.88 -39.14 1.77
N ALA A 666 -35.62 -38.75 1.66
CA ALA A 666 -35.22 -37.35 1.57
C ALA A 666 -35.30 -36.87 0.11
N TYR A 667 -35.82 -35.67 -0.10
CA TYR A 667 -35.82 -34.94 -1.38
C TYR A 667 -34.89 -33.73 -1.25
N GLY A 668 -34.09 -33.43 -2.28
CA GLY A 668 -33.05 -32.40 -2.21
C GLY A 668 -32.81 -31.68 -3.53
N LEU A 669 -32.60 -30.37 -3.44
CA LEU A 669 -32.28 -29.49 -4.55
C LEU A 669 -31.03 -28.69 -4.21
N GLY A 670 -30.11 -28.59 -5.16
CA GLY A 670 -28.99 -27.64 -5.11
C GLY A 670 -28.88 -26.88 -6.43
N MET A 671 -28.57 -25.59 -6.38
CA MET A 671 -28.31 -24.80 -7.59
C MET A 671 -27.43 -23.57 -7.35
N CYS A 672 -26.81 -23.08 -8.43
CA CYS A 672 -25.96 -21.89 -8.49
C CYS A 672 -26.46 -20.94 -9.60
N VAL A 673 -25.97 -19.70 -9.63
CA VAL A 673 -26.22 -18.78 -10.76
C VAL A 673 -25.62 -19.34 -12.05
N PRO A 674 -26.33 -19.29 -13.20
CA PRO A 674 -25.79 -19.71 -14.50
C PRO A 674 -24.45 -19.03 -14.83
N GLY A 675 -23.48 -19.80 -15.32
CA GLY A 675 -22.13 -19.30 -15.61
C GLY A 675 -21.18 -19.19 -14.40
N THR A 676 -21.62 -19.55 -13.18
CA THR A 676 -20.71 -19.78 -12.05
C THR A 676 -19.74 -20.92 -12.40
N ASP A 677 -18.45 -20.77 -12.11
CA ASP A 677 -17.49 -21.84 -12.36
C ASP A 677 -17.73 -23.07 -11.45
N ALA A 678 -17.34 -24.24 -11.96
CA ALA A 678 -17.55 -25.53 -11.32
C ALA A 678 -17.06 -25.59 -9.85
N ARG A 679 -15.96 -24.91 -9.53
CA ARG A 679 -15.41 -24.92 -8.17
C ARG A 679 -16.17 -23.96 -7.26
N SER A 680 -16.38 -22.72 -7.70
CA SER A 680 -17.12 -21.72 -6.91
C SER A 680 -18.56 -22.13 -6.63
N CYS A 681 -19.18 -22.90 -7.54
CA CYS A 681 -20.49 -23.52 -7.31
C CYS A 681 -20.40 -24.65 -6.27
N SER A 682 -19.49 -25.61 -6.44
CA SER A 682 -19.29 -26.72 -5.49
C SER A 682 -18.98 -26.22 -4.07
N ASP A 683 -18.03 -25.30 -3.92
CA ASP A 683 -17.64 -24.70 -2.64
C ASP A 683 -18.82 -23.98 -1.94
N CYS A 684 -19.73 -23.37 -2.71
CA CYS A 684 -20.97 -22.76 -2.20
C CYS A 684 -21.96 -23.82 -1.68
N ILE A 685 -22.25 -24.85 -2.49
CA ILE A 685 -23.17 -25.94 -2.13
C ILE A 685 -22.65 -26.74 -0.92
N ILE A 686 -21.34 -27.02 -0.83
CA ILE A 686 -20.71 -27.63 0.37
C ILE A 686 -21.02 -26.78 1.60
N SER A 687 -20.79 -25.47 1.51
CA SER A 687 -20.90 -24.55 2.64
C SER A 687 -22.35 -24.34 3.10
N SER A 688 -23.31 -24.40 2.19
CA SER A 688 -24.75 -24.37 2.51
C SER A 688 -25.26 -25.71 3.08
N SER A 689 -24.87 -26.85 2.49
CA SER A 689 -25.16 -28.18 3.05
C SER A 689 -24.64 -28.33 4.48
N ALA A 690 -23.43 -27.85 4.76
CA ALA A 690 -22.84 -27.84 6.10
C ALA A 690 -23.61 -26.94 7.08
N ARG A 691 -24.09 -25.76 6.64
CA ARG A 691 -24.92 -24.87 7.47
C ARG A 691 -26.26 -25.53 7.81
N LEU A 692 -26.93 -26.15 6.84
CA LEU A 692 -28.20 -26.85 7.04
C LEU A 692 -28.07 -28.04 7.99
N LEU A 693 -27.01 -28.86 7.84
CA LEU A 693 -26.74 -29.98 8.76
C LEU A 693 -26.43 -29.52 10.19
N ARG A 694 -25.79 -28.36 10.37
CA ARG A 694 -25.44 -27.80 11.68
C ARG A 694 -26.62 -27.12 12.38
N ASN A 695 -27.42 -26.34 11.65
CA ASN A 695 -28.50 -25.53 12.22
C ASN A 695 -29.85 -26.27 12.28
N CYS A 696 -30.17 -27.11 11.28
CA CYS A 696 -31.43 -27.86 11.23
C CYS A 696 -31.20 -29.27 11.79
N THR A 697 -31.08 -29.38 13.11
CA THR A 697 -30.65 -30.62 13.78
C THR A 697 -31.67 -31.75 13.73
N ASN A 698 -32.96 -31.45 13.64
CA ASN A 698 -34.06 -32.43 13.65
C ASN A 698 -35.26 -32.09 12.75
N GLN A 699 -35.28 -30.93 12.06
CA GLN A 699 -36.39 -30.48 11.22
C GLN A 699 -36.42 -31.21 9.87
N THR A 700 -37.58 -31.70 9.44
CA THR A 700 -37.71 -32.47 8.18
C THR A 700 -37.58 -31.64 6.90
N GLU A 701 -37.62 -30.31 6.99
CA GLU A 701 -37.33 -29.40 5.87
C GLU A 701 -36.39 -28.28 6.28
N GLY A 702 -35.51 -27.88 5.36
CA GLY A 702 -34.59 -26.75 5.53
C GLY A 702 -34.13 -26.17 4.19
N ILE A 703 -33.75 -24.90 4.20
CA ILE A 703 -33.39 -24.14 2.99
C ILE A 703 -32.33 -23.07 3.30
N ASP A 704 -31.31 -22.93 2.45
CA ASP A 704 -30.26 -21.92 2.58
C ASP A 704 -30.00 -21.22 1.25
N TRP A 705 -30.45 -19.95 1.16
CA TRP A 705 -30.12 -19.02 0.08
C TRP A 705 -28.83 -18.25 0.45
N ARG A 706 -27.67 -18.73 -0.04
CA ARG A 706 -26.34 -18.24 0.33
C ARG A 706 -25.80 -17.21 -0.66
N MET A 707 -25.22 -16.12 -0.14
CA MET A 707 -24.84 -14.91 -0.91
C MET A 707 -23.60 -14.17 -0.39
N ASP A 708 -22.64 -14.91 0.17
CA ASP A 708 -21.40 -14.35 0.75
C ASP A 708 -20.31 -14.09 -0.31
N ARG A 709 -20.22 -14.94 -1.34
CA ARG A 709 -19.33 -14.76 -2.51
C ARG A 709 -19.97 -15.25 -3.80
N THR A 710 -20.59 -16.43 -3.74
CA THR A 710 -21.35 -17.06 -4.82
C THR A 710 -22.81 -17.09 -4.39
N LEU A 711 -23.73 -16.84 -5.33
CA LEU A 711 -25.16 -17.00 -5.11
C LEU A 711 -25.56 -18.46 -5.40
N CYS A 712 -25.97 -19.19 -4.36
CA CYS A 712 -26.46 -20.57 -4.47
C CYS A 712 -27.64 -20.84 -3.51
N LEU A 713 -28.42 -21.86 -3.87
CA LEU A 713 -29.54 -22.40 -3.08
C LEU A 713 -29.25 -23.87 -2.75
N VAL A 714 -29.49 -24.28 -1.51
CA VAL A 714 -29.69 -25.68 -1.12
C VAL A 714 -31.01 -25.81 -0.37
N ARG A 715 -31.83 -26.82 -0.71
CA ARG A 715 -33.10 -27.14 -0.04
C ARG A 715 -33.22 -28.65 0.19
N TYR A 716 -33.76 -29.07 1.32
CA TYR A 716 -34.14 -30.46 1.57
C TYR A 716 -35.56 -30.59 2.15
N SER A 717 -36.18 -31.77 1.97
CA SER A 717 -37.49 -32.10 2.52
C SER A 717 -37.73 -33.61 2.73
N ASN A 718 -38.77 -33.99 3.48
CA ASN A 718 -39.34 -35.34 3.55
C ASN A 718 -40.49 -35.58 2.54
N ARG A 719 -40.88 -34.55 1.78
CA ARG A 719 -41.91 -34.58 0.73
C ARG A 719 -41.35 -33.99 -0.56
N SER A 720 -41.89 -34.40 -1.71
CA SER A 720 -41.51 -33.79 -2.99
C SER A 720 -42.03 -32.36 -3.06
N PHE A 721 -41.13 -31.39 -3.27
CA PHE A 721 -41.47 -29.98 -3.51
C PHE A 721 -41.30 -29.56 -4.98
N TYR A 722 -40.80 -30.44 -5.85
CA TYR A 722 -40.59 -30.13 -7.26
C TYR A 722 -41.90 -29.74 -7.95
N GLY A 723 -41.87 -28.70 -8.79
CA GLY A 723 -43.05 -28.07 -9.39
C GLY A 723 -43.89 -27.21 -8.44
N SER A 724 -43.65 -27.27 -7.12
CA SER A 724 -44.51 -26.65 -6.12
C SER A 724 -44.07 -25.22 -5.80
N LEU A 725 -44.90 -24.25 -6.18
CA LEU A 725 -44.68 -22.85 -5.84
C LEU A 725 -44.93 -22.60 -4.35
N GLY A 726 -43.86 -22.38 -3.58
CA GLY A 726 -43.94 -22.13 -2.13
C GLY A 726 -43.74 -20.66 -1.79
N LEU A 727 -44.86 -19.93 -1.62
CA LEU A 727 -44.93 -18.49 -1.37
C LEU A 727 -44.71 -18.06 0.10
N GLU A 728 -44.34 -18.96 1.02
CA GLU A 728 -44.03 -18.56 2.41
C GLU A 728 -42.78 -17.67 2.45
N ILE A 729 -42.86 -16.55 3.16
CA ILE A 729 -41.74 -15.59 3.34
C ILE A 729 -40.74 -16.20 4.30
N LEU A 730 -39.50 -16.35 3.84
CA LEU A 730 -38.39 -16.89 4.62
C LEU A 730 -37.54 -15.79 5.27
N ARG A 731 -37.45 -14.64 4.58
CA ARG A 731 -36.69 -13.47 5.03
C ARG A 731 -37.21 -12.21 4.38
N SER A 732 -37.30 -11.13 5.17
CA SER A 732 -37.75 -9.80 4.73
C SER A 732 -36.96 -8.74 5.51
N ASP A 733 -35.70 -8.56 5.13
CA ASP A 733 -34.72 -7.73 5.82
C ASP A 733 -34.44 -6.42 5.06
N ASN A 734 -34.29 -5.33 5.81
CA ASN A 734 -33.77 -4.06 5.30
C ASN A 734 -32.44 -3.68 5.98
N TYR A 735 -31.62 -2.88 5.29
CA TYR A 735 -30.46 -2.25 5.91
C TYR A 735 -30.87 -0.98 6.66
N THR A 736 -30.22 -0.73 7.80
CA THR A 736 -30.62 0.25 8.84
C THR A 736 -30.36 1.72 8.47
N ARG A 737 -30.24 2.06 7.17
CA ARG A 737 -30.03 3.42 6.68
C ARG A 737 -31.00 3.77 5.55
N ASP A 738 -31.56 4.96 5.64
CA ASP A 738 -32.45 5.53 4.63
C ASP A 738 -31.67 6.17 3.48
N VAL A 739 -32.24 6.20 2.28
CA VAL A 739 -31.57 6.75 1.10
C VAL A 739 -31.58 8.29 1.14
N GLN A 740 -30.41 8.91 1.02
CA GLN A 740 -30.28 10.36 0.80
C GLN A 740 -30.47 10.69 -0.69
N ALA A 741 -31.67 10.46 -1.20
CA ALA A 741 -32.11 10.80 -2.56
C ALA A 741 -33.60 11.17 -2.57
N ASN A 742 -34.13 11.63 -3.71
CA ASN A 742 -35.56 11.86 -3.82
C ASN A 742 -36.32 10.52 -3.75
N MET A 743 -37.19 10.37 -2.75
CA MET A 743 -37.98 9.16 -2.49
C MET A 743 -38.81 8.74 -3.72
N THR A 744 -39.39 9.69 -4.45
CA THR A 744 -40.22 9.43 -5.62
C THR A 744 -39.38 8.94 -6.82
N ASP A 745 -38.19 9.48 -7.01
CA ASP A 745 -37.22 8.98 -8.00
C ASP A 745 -36.71 7.59 -7.63
N LEU A 746 -36.44 7.33 -6.35
CA LEU A 746 -36.07 5.99 -5.88
C LEU A 746 -37.16 4.95 -6.16
N GLU A 747 -38.42 5.28 -5.91
CA GLU A 747 -39.57 4.39 -6.15
C GLU A 747 -39.78 4.14 -7.66
N ILE A 748 -39.79 5.19 -8.49
CA ILE A 748 -39.92 5.07 -9.95
C ILE A 748 -38.71 4.34 -10.57
N THR A 749 -37.50 4.56 -10.03
CA THR A 749 -36.28 3.89 -10.45
C THR A 749 -36.32 2.40 -10.13
N TRP A 750 -36.69 2.05 -8.89
CA TRP A 750 -36.76 0.68 -8.38
C TRP A 750 -37.88 -0.13 -9.04
N GLU A 751 -39.11 0.40 -9.16
CA GLU A 751 -40.24 -0.37 -9.70
C GLU A 751 -40.01 -0.78 -11.16
N ALA A 752 -39.57 0.14 -12.02
CA ALA A 752 -39.27 -0.20 -13.41
C ALA A 752 -37.94 -0.94 -13.62
N LEU A 753 -37.02 -0.95 -12.64
CA LEU A 753 -35.91 -1.92 -12.62
C LEU A 753 -36.43 -3.33 -12.32
N MET A 754 -37.29 -3.49 -11.31
CA MET A 754 -37.86 -4.80 -10.96
C MET A 754 -38.76 -5.36 -12.05
N ILE A 755 -39.54 -4.54 -12.76
CA ILE A 755 -40.33 -4.99 -13.93
C ILE A 755 -39.43 -5.62 -14.99
N GLY A 756 -38.33 -4.95 -15.38
CA GLY A 756 -37.40 -5.49 -16.38
C GLY A 756 -36.66 -6.75 -15.92
N LEU A 757 -36.34 -6.85 -14.62
CA LEU A 757 -35.70 -8.04 -14.06
C LEU A 757 -36.66 -9.23 -13.94
N ILE A 758 -37.93 -9.00 -13.63
CA ILE A 758 -38.95 -10.06 -13.60
C ILE A 758 -39.22 -10.57 -15.03
N ASP A 759 -39.31 -9.69 -16.03
CA ASP A 759 -39.44 -10.08 -17.43
C ASP A 759 -38.25 -10.94 -17.89
N GLN A 760 -37.01 -10.51 -17.63
CA GLN A 760 -35.82 -11.29 -17.96
C GLN A 760 -35.73 -12.62 -17.19
N ALA A 761 -36.10 -12.64 -15.91
CA ALA A 761 -36.15 -13.87 -15.11
C ALA A 761 -37.25 -14.83 -15.56
N SER A 762 -38.35 -14.34 -16.15
CA SER A 762 -39.40 -15.15 -16.78
C SER A 762 -38.92 -15.91 -18.03
N SER A 763 -37.69 -15.67 -18.51
CA SER A 763 -37.02 -16.48 -19.55
C SER A 763 -35.88 -17.37 -19.01
N TRP A 764 -35.19 -16.97 -17.93
CA TRP A 764 -33.91 -17.58 -17.51
C TRP A 764 -33.86 -18.07 -16.05
N TYR A 765 -34.94 -17.94 -15.29
CA TYR A 765 -35.01 -18.11 -13.82
C TYR A 765 -34.05 -17.21 -13.02
N TYR A 766 -33.38 -16.26 -13.66
CA TYR A 766 -32.38 -15.38 -13.07
C TYR A 766 -32.26 -14.10 -13.88
N ALA A 767 -32.11 -12.95 -13.21
CA ALA A 767 -31.74 -11.69 -13.85
C ALA A 767 -30.98 -10.80 -12.85
N ALA A 768 -30.06 -9.99 -13.36
CA ALA A 768 -29.37 -8.95 -12.59
C ALA A 768 -29.23 -7.70 -13.45
N GLY A 769 -29.39 -6.52 -12.85
CA GLY A 769 -29.43 -5.27 -13.59
C GLY A 769 -29.22 -4.05 -12.72
N ILE A 770 -29.02 -2.91 -13.38
CA ILE A 770 -28.63 -1.64 -12.78
C ILE A 770 -29.48 -0.55 -13.43
N ARG A 771 -30.06 0.34 -12.62
CA ARG A 771 -30.75 1.54 -13.13
C ARG A 771 -30.28 2.77 -12.36
N LYS A 772 -29.88 3.80 -13.11
CA LYS A 772 -29.45 5.08 -12.53
C LYS A 772 -30.66 5.84 -11.98
N LEU A 773 -30.50 6.46 -10.81
CA LEU A 773 -31.44 7.42 -10.25
C LEU A 773 -31.38 8.74 -11.04
N GLU A 774 -32.52 9.33 -11.38
CA GLU A 774 -32.55 10.54 -12.21
C GLU A 774 -32.07 11.77 -11.42
N SER A 775 -32.37 11.83 -10.11
CA SER A 775 -32.03 12.95 -9.21
C SER A 775 -30.59 12.93 -8.66
N SER A 776 -29.77 11.93 -8.99
CA SER A 776 -28.41 11.80 -8.43
C SER A 776 -27.41 11.14 -9.39
N ILE A 777 -26.18 10.88 -8.93
CA ILE A 777 -25.18 10.03 -9.62
C ILE A 777 -25.26 8.55 -9.19
N SER A 778 -26.08 8.24 -8.19
CA SER A 778 -26.23 6.89 -7.64
C SER A 778 -27.08 5.99 -8.53
N HIS A 779 -26.91 4.68 -8.37
CA HIS A 779 -27.61 3.66 -9.15
C HIS A 779 -28.24 2.64 -8.20
N VAL A 780 -29.44 2.15 -8.53
CA VAL A 780 -30.02 0.96 -7.89
C VAL A 780 -29.50 -0.27 -8.62
N TYR A 781 -28.83 -1.15 -7.88
CA TYR A 781 -28.38 -2.46 -8.34
C TYR A 781 -29.39 -3.48 -7.81
N SER A 782 -29.77 -4.48 -8.62
CA SER A 782 -30.71 -5.52 -8.19
C SER A 782 -30.41 -6.86 -8.86
N VAL A 783 -30.66 -7.94 -8.11
CA VAL A 783 -30.63 -9.33 -8.58
C VAL A 783 -31.89 -10.05 -8.14
N VAL A 784 -32.47 -10.82 -9.05
CA VAL A 784 -33.63 -11.68 -8.80
C VAL A 784 -33.31 -13.10 -9.28
N GLN A 785 -33.77 -14.10 -8.54
CA GLN A 785 -33.60 -15.50 -8.93
C GLN A 785 -34.80 -16.35 -8.51
N CYS A 786 -35.14 -17.35 -9.31
CA CYS A 786 -36.08 -18.40 -9.04
C CYS A 786 -35.37 -19.76 -9.01
N SER A 787 -35.91 -20.71 -8.27
CA SER A 787 -35.50 -22.11 -8.38
C SER A 787 -35.97 -22.70 -9.70
N LYS A 788 -35.11 -23.43 -10.43
CA LYS A 788 -35.44 -23.99 -11.76
C LYS A 788 -36.41 -25.20 -11.71
N ASP A 789 -36.96 -25.54 -10.53
CA ASP A 789 -37.93 -26.63 -10.36
C ASP A 789 -39.40 -26.18 -10.40
N VAL A 790 -39.69 -24.87 -10.43
CA VAL A 790 -41.03 -24.32 -10.73
C VAL A 790 -41.14 -23.90 -12.19
N SER A 791 -42.35 -23.61 -12.70
CA SER A 791 -42.54 -23.03 -14.04
C SER A 791 -42.11 -21.55 -14.11
N LEU A 792 -41.88 -21.04 -15.33
CA LEU A 792 -41.58 -19.62 -15.57
C LEU A 792 -42.73 -18.68 -15.13
N GLU A 793 -43.97 -19.14 -15.28
CA GLU A 793 -45.18 -18.47 -14.76
C GLU A 793 -45.15 -18.40 -13.22
N ASN A 794 -44.87 -19.52 -12.54
CA ASN A 794 -44.73 -19.57 -11.08
C ASN A 794 -43.54 -18.75 -10.58
N CYS A 795 -42.44 -18.69 -11.33
CA CYS A 795 -41.31 -17.81 -11.06
C CYS A 795 -41.71 -16.33 -11.10
N THR A 796 -42.40 -15.93 -12.17
CA THR A 796 -42.92 -14.56 -12.37
C THR A 796 -43.84 -14.16 -11.22
N HIS A 797 -44.82 -15.01 -10.89
CA HIS A 797 -45.75 -14.80 -9.78
C HIS A 797 -45.03 -14.70 -8.42
N CYS A 798 -44.04 -15.57 -8.16
CA CYS A 798 -43.25 -15.53 -6.93
C CYS A 798 -42.46 -14.22 -6.78
N LEU A 799 -41.84 -13.73 -7.86
CA LEU A 799 -41.11 -12.47 -7.84
C LEU A 799 -42.04 -11.25 -7.72
N GLN A 800 -43.23 -11.29 -8.31
CA GLN A 800 -44.26 -10.26 -8.10
C GLN A 800 -44.70 -10.20 -6.63
N GLU A 801 -44.89 -11.34 -5.97
CA GLU A 801 -45.15 -11.42 -4.53
C GLU A 801 -43.98 -10.87 -3.67
N ASN A 802 -42.73 -11.01 -4.10
CA ASN A 802 -41.60 -10.33 -3.44
C ASN A 802 -41.59 -8.81 -3.69
N VAL A 803 -42.05 -8.34 -4.86
CA VAL A 803 -42.20 -6.91 -5.17
C VAL A 803 -43.33 -6.25 -4.37
N ILE A 804 -44.40 -6.98 -4.06
CA ILE A 804 -45.46 -6.51 -3.15
C ILE A 804 -44.90 -6.28 -1.74
N GLU A 805 -44.13 -7.24 -1.22
CA GLU A 805 -43.55 -7.19 0.14
C GLU A 805 -42.53 -6.04 0.35
N TYR A 806 -41.88 -5.55 -0.71
CA TYR A 806 -41.01 -4.37 -0.62
C TYR A 806 -41.73 -3.15 -0.02
N ARG A 807 -43.02 -2.97 -0.36
CA ARG A 807 -43.83 -1.83 0.10
C ARG A 807 -44.16 -1.89 1.59
N SER A 808 -44.18 -3.07 2.21
CA SER A 808 -44.37 -3.27 3.65
C SER A 808 -43.05 -3.25 4.44
N CYS A 809 -42.01 -3.94 3.96
CA CYS A 809 -40.80 -4.15 4.75
C CYS A 809 -39.72 -3.07 4.59
N CYS A 810 -39.55 -2.54 3.38
CA CYS A 810 -38.22 -2.09 2.94
C CYS A 810 -38.20 -0.83 2.07
N ARG A 811 -39.37 -0.22 1.84
CA ARG A 811 -39.56 1.04 1.12
C ARG A 811 -38.62 2.15 1.66
N GLY A 812 -37.83 2.77 0.78
CA GLY A 812 -36.94 3.90 1.12
C GLY A 812 -35.57 3.57 1.71
N ARG A 813 -35.24 2.28 1.84
CA ARG A 813 -34.00 1.79 2.47
C ARG A 813 -32.86 1.66 1.46
N GLN A 814 -31.61 1.87 1.89
CA GLN A 814 -30.40 1.77 1.04
C GLN A 814 -30.18 0.38 0.42
N GLY A 815 -30.84 -0.64 0.94
CA GLY A 815 -30.98 -1.95 0.31
C GLY A 815 -31.79 -2.90 1.20
N GLY A 816 -32.03 -4.09 0.68
CA GLY A 816 -32.78 -5.13 1.39
C GLY A 816 -32.76 -6.48 0.68
N ILE A 817 -33.31 -7.48 1.37
CA ILE A 817 -33.40 -8.88 0.94
C ILE A 817 -34.81 -9.38 1.23
N ILE A 818 -35.49 -9.89 0.20
CA ILE A 818 -36.80 -10.54 0.30
C ILE A 818 -36.68 -11.92 -0.34
N SER A 819 -37.02 -12.97 0.40
CA SER A 819 -36.90 -14.35 -0.08
C SER A 819 -38.09 -15.23 0.31
N ARG A 820 -38.46 -16.10 -0.62
CA ARG A 820 -39.47 -17.16 -0.49
C ARG A 820 -38.84 -18.49 -0.90
N SER A 821 -39.53 -19.60 -0.67
CA SER A 821 -38.94 -20.93 -0.89
C SER A 821 -38.69 -21.31 -2.37
N SER A 822 -39.27 -20.56 -3.30
CA SER A 822 -39.10 -20.73 -4.76
C SER A 822 -38.41 -19.55 -5.46
N CYS A 823 -38.21 -18.40 -4.80
CA CYS A 823 -37.66 -17.20 -5.44
C CYS A 823 -37.08 -16.16 -4.46
N PHE A 824 -36.30 -15.23 -5.01
CA PHE A 824 -35.42 -14.33 -4.28
C PHE A 824 -35.29 -12.95 -4.96
N ILE A 825 -35.23 -11.87 -4.16
CA ILE A 825 -34.88 -10.51 -4.60
C ILE A 825 -33.90 -9.86 -3.60
N ARG A 826 -32.85 -9.20 -4.12
CA ARG A 826 -31.96 -8.29 -3.36
C ARG A 826 -31.65 -7.05 -4.19
N TRP A 827 -31.67 -5.89 -3.57
CA TRP A 827 -31.28 -4.61 -4.19
C TRP A 827 -30.49 -3.76 -3.20
N GLU A 828 -29.55 -2.96 -3.72
CA GLU A 828 -28.73 -1.99 -2.95
C GLU A 828 -28.43 -0.77 -3.83
N VAL A 829 -28.21 0.42 -3.23
CA VAL A 829 -27.88 1.66 -3.96
C VAL A 829 -26.39 1.80 -4.33
N TYR A 830 -25.65 0.70 -4.28
CA TYR A 830 -24.23 0.52 -4.60
C TYR A 830 -24.00 -0.94 -5.03
N PRO A 831 -22.94 -1.27 -5.80
CA PRO A 831 -22.75 -2.63 -6.34
C PRO A 831 -22.43 -3.65 -5.24
N PHE A 832 -23.04 -4.84 -5.35
CA PHE A 832 -22.84 -5.98 -4.45
C PHE A 832 -22.69 -7.27 -5.26
N LEU A 833 -21.71 -8.13 -4.92
CA LEU A 833 -21.27 -9.28 -5.74
C LEU A 833 -20.62 -8.87 -7.08
N SER A 834 -19.68 -9.68 -7.58
CA SER A 834 -18.98 -9.47 -8.86
C SER A 834 -19.83 -9.72 -10.11
N LEU A 835 -21.15 -9.88 -9.93
CA LEU A 835 -22.12 -10.07 -11.01
C LEU A 835 -22.31 -8.77 -11.81
N PHE A 836 -22.19 -7.62 -11.15
CA PHE A 836 -22.33 -6.31 -11.78
C PHE A 836 -21.05 -5.81 -12.49
N ASP A 837 -19.88 -6.43 -12.28
CA ASP A 837 -18.61 -6.05 -12.92
C ASP A 837 -18.66 -6.17 -14.46
N ASN A 838 -19.52 -7.06 -14.97
CA ASN A 838 -19.76 -7.25 -16.41
C ASN A 838 -21.02 -6.54 -16.92
N ILE A 839 -21.90 -6.08 -16.02
CA ILE A 839 -23.13 -5.35 -16.36
C ILE A 839 -22.76 -3.88 -16.48
N ALA A 840 -22.13 -3.52 -17.60
CA ALA A 840 -21.89 -2.12 -17.92
C ALA A 840 -23.23 -1.37 -18.05
N PRO A 841 -23.38 -0.16 -17.48
CA PRO A 841 -24.59 0.64 -17.64
C PRO A 841 -24.87 0.86 -19.13
N GLU A 842 -26.10 0.59 -19.54
CA GLU A 842 -26.39 0.14 -20.90
C GLU A 842 -26.03 1.17 -21.99
N LYS A 843 -25.08 0.79 -22.85
CA LYS A 843 -24.95 1.34 -24.22
C LYS A 843 -24.15 0.41 -25.15
N ASP A 844 -24.91 -0.45 -25.83
CA ASP A 844 -24.73 -0.94 -27.21
C ASP A 844 -23.38 -0.53 -27.85
N GLY A 845 -22.51 -1.51 -28.19
CA GLY A 845 -21.15 -1.38 -28.81
C GLY A 845 -21.09 -0.95 -30.29
N LYS A 846 -20.64 -1.72 -31.34
CA LYS A 846 -19.77 -2.94 -31.40
C LYS A 846 -19.12 -3.52 -32.84
N LYS A 847 -17.89 -3.66 -33.60
CA LYS A 847 -16.32 -3.40 -33.61
C LYS A 847 -15.23 -2.68 -34.63
N ILE A 848 -14.59 -3.18 -35.74
CA ILE A 848 -13.11 -3.00 -36.18
C ILE A 848 -12.46 -1.80 -37.08
N SER A 849 -11.15 -1.83 -37.57
CA SER A 849 -9.99 -0.82 -37.80
C SER A 849 -9.52 -0.05 -39.14
N THR A 850 -8.43 -0.39 -39.90
CA THR A 850 -7.57 0.46 -40.84
C THR A 850 -7.55 0.26 -42.41
N GLY A 851 -7.01 1.21 -43.20
CA GLY A 851 -6.05 0.88 -44.30
C GLY A 851 -6.19 1.59 -45.66
N THR A 852 -5.24 1.61 -46.63
CA THR A 852 -3.75 1.42 -46.72
C THR A 852 -3.28 1.95 -48.12
N ILE A 853 -1.98 1.87 -48.49
CA ILE A 853 -1.39 1.88 -49.87
C ILE A 853 -1.17 3.29 -50.52
N VAL A 854 -0.05 3.62 -51.23
CA VAL A 854 1.38 3.20 -51.17
C VAL A 854 2.29 4.12 -52.06
N ALA A 855 3.57 4.30 -51.69
CA ALA A 855 4.68 4.88 -52.52
C ALA A 855 4.46 6.34 -53.03
N ILE A 856 5.34 7.06 -53.76
CA ILE A 856 6.60 6.80 -54.51
C ILE A 856 7.71 7.78 -54.04
N VAL A 857 8.85 7.83 -54.75
CA VAL A 857 10.09 8.59 -54.51
C VAL A 857 10.92 7.95 -53.39
N VAL A 858 12.08 7.39 -53.75
CA VAL A 858 13.01 6.62 -52.90
C VAL A 858 14.47 6.69 -53.36
N VAL A 859 15.00 7.92 -53.52
CA VAL A 859 16.35 8.19 -54.08
C VAL A 859 17.20 9.31 -53.42
N PRO A 860 16.70 10.52 -53.03
CA PRO A 860 17.61 11.65 -52.77
C PRO A 860 18.25 11.79 -51.37
N VAL A 861 17.58 11.37 -50.28
CA VAL A 861 17.97 11.84 -48.92
C VAL A 861 19.29 11.23 -48.41
N VAL A 862 19.68 10.08 -48.94
CA VAL A 862 20.91 9.36 -48.52
C VAL A 862 22.19 10.18 -48.78
N LEU A 863 22.19 11.10 -49.76
CA LEU A 863 23.37 11.88 -50.12
C LEU A 863 23.60 13.12 -49.23
N LEU A 864 22.53 13.70 -48.65
CA LEU A 864 22.64 14.91 -47.82
C LEU A 864 23.07 14.60 -46.37
N ALA A 865 22.64 13.47 -45.83
CA ALA A 865 22.99 13.05 -44.45
C ALA A 865 24.51 12.88 -44.23
N LEU A 866 25.25 12.47 -45.27
CA LEU A 866 26.71 12.33 -45.23
C LEU A 866 27.46 13.67 -45.17
N GLY A 867 26.85 14.77 -45.62
CA GLY A 867 27.44 16.11 -45.51
C GLY A 867 27.29 16.69 -44.10
N TYR A 868 26.09 16.61 -43.54
CA TYR A 868 25.77 17.22 -42.23
C TYR A 868 26.55 16.57 -41.07
N ALA A 869 26.73 15.26 -41.08
CA ALA A 869 27.45 14.50 -40.05
C ALA A 869 28.95 14.84 -39.93
N LEU A 870 29.51 15.62 -40.86
CA LEU A 870 30.89 16.14 -40.78
C LEU A 870 30.97 17.58 -40.21
N TRP A 871 29.83 18.27 -40.07
CA TRP A 871 29.77 19.67 -39.64
C TRP A 871 29.54 19.81 -38.13
N GLU A 872 28.71 18.96 -37.54
CA GLU A 872 28.32 18.95 -36.11
C GLU A 872 29.41 18.40 -35.17
N ARG A 873 30.65 18.85 -35.36
CA ARG A 873 31.82 18.44 -34.56
C ARG A 873 32.68 19.61 -34.09
N ARG A 874 32.07 20.79 -33.98
CA ARG A 874 32.64 22.02 -33.40
C ARG A 874 31.64 22.69 -32.46
N GLU A 875 32.19 23.47 -31.53
CA GLU A 875 31.48 24.32 -30.56
C GLU A 875 30.56 23.63 -29.53
N THR A 876 31.18 23.12 -28.46
CA THR A 876 30.53 22.91 -27.15
C THR A 876 31.24 23.75 -26.08
N PHE A 877 30.89 25.05 -25.95
CA PHE A 877 31.31 25.86 -24.80
C PHE A 877 30.50 27.15 -24.58
N LYS A 878 29.57 27.14 -23.61
CA LYS A 878 29.37 28.18 -22.57
C LYS A 878 28.16 27.88 -21.68
N ALA A 879 28.10 28.52 -20.52
CA ALA A 879 27.14 28.25 -19.46
C ALA A 879 26.04 29.31 -19.39
N PHE A 880 24.93 28.97 -18.74
CA PHE A 880 24.17 29.93 -17.94
C PHE A 880 23.70 29.30 -16.63
N THR A 881 23.52 30.12 -15.61
CA THR A 881 23.03 29.74 -14.28
C THR A 881 21.86 30.63 -13.92
N THR A 882 21.01 30.17 -12.99
CA THR A 882 19.89 30.92 -12.40
C THR A 882 18.75 31.23 -13.41
N ASP A 883 17.48 31.30 -13.00
CA ASP A 883 16.96 31.53 -11.65
C ASP A 883 15.64 30.75 -11.41
N THR A 884 15.51 30.06 -10.27
CA THR A 884 14.38 29.15 -9.94
C THR A 884 13.31 29.74 -9.00
N GLY A 885 12.20 29.00 -8.81
CA GLY A 885 11.11 29.32 -7.88
C GLY A 885 10.18 28.10 -7.69
N VAL A 886 10.50 27.26 -6.72
CA VAL A 886 9.90 25.93 -6.47
C VAL A 886 9.54 25.82 -4.99
N ASP A 887 8.71 24.83 -4.59
CA ASP A 887 8.97 24.11 -3.34
C ASP A 887 8.33 22.72 -3.29
N ILE A 888 8.72 21.92 -2.27
CA ILE A 888 8.66 20.45 -2.31
C ILE A 888 8.20 19.82 -0.98
N THR A 889 7.21 18.93 -1.06
CA THR A 889 7.26 17.55 -0.53
C THR A 889 6.20 16.73 -1.28
N THR A 890 6.47 15.58 -1.91
CA THR A 890 7.22 14.45 -1.33
C THR A 890 8.00 13.65 -2.39
N SER A 891 9.31 13.47 -2.15
CA SER A 891 10.23 12.47 -2.71
C SER A 891 9.96 11.82 -4.07
N GLY A 892 10.35 12.50 -5.15
CA GLY A 892 11.14 11.89 -6.23
C GLY A 892 12.66 12.10 -6.05
N SER A 893 13.05 13.01 -5.16
CA SER A 893 14.42 13.36 -4.82
C SER A 893 14.44 13.96 -3.40
N LEU A 894 15.54 13.76 -2.67
CA LEU A 894 15.82 14.49 -1.42
C LEU A 894 16.40 15.89 -1.68
N LYS A 895 16.64 16.26 -2.95
CA LYS A 895 17.22 17.55 -3.32
C LYS A 895 16.14 18.62 -3.52
N PHE A 896 16.11 19.59 -2.61
CA PHE A 896 15.41 20.87 -2.78
C PHE A 896 16.17 21.79 -3.72
N GLU A 897 15.46 22.64 -4.45
CA GLU A 897 16.09 23.74 -5.19
C GLU A 897 16.52 24.86 -4.25
N PHE A 898 17.64 25.51 -4.54
CA PHE A 898 18.21 26.48 -3.61
C PHE A 898 17.29 27.69 -3.38
N LYS A 899 16.62 28.18 -4.43
CA LYS A 899 15.74 29.37 -4.31
C LYS A 899 14.37 29.06 -3.71
N ALA A 900 13.96 27.79 -3.72
CA ALA A 900 12.84 27.34 -2.89
C ALA A 900 13.15 27.66 -1.43
N ILE A 901 14.34 27.25 -0.98
CA ILE A 901 14.82 27.49 0.37
C ILE A 901 15.10 28.99 0.63
N GLU A 902 15.60 29.76 -0.34
CA GLU A 902 15.69 31.22 -0.21
C GLU A 902 14.31 31.84 0.01
N ALA A 903 13.31 31.55 -0.84
CA ALA A 903 11.95 32.07 -0.68
C ALA A 903 11.33 31.65 0.66
N ALA A 904 11.40 30.36 1.01
CA ALA A 904 10.86 29.81 2.24
C ALA A 904 11.50 30.41 3.51
N THR A 905 12.78 30.80 3.46
CA THR A 905 13.50 31.47 4.58
C THR A 905 13.53 32.99 4.49
N SER A 906 12.83 33.58 3.51
CA SER A 906 12.85 35.03 3.21
C SER A 906 14.26 35.57 2.92
N ASN A 907 15.01 34.88 2.05
CA ASN A 907 16.43 35.09 1.74
C ASN A 907 17.34 34.98 2.98
N PHE A 908 17.12 33.96 3.81
CA PHE A 908 17.82 33.73 5.08
C PHE A 908 17.78 34.95 6.02
N HIS A 909 16.61 35.59 6.15
CA HIS A 909 16.51 36.83 6.93
C HIS A 909 16.79 36.61 8.44
N ASN A 910 17.43 37.57 9.10
CA ASN A 910 17.82 37.45 10.52
C ASN A 910 16.62 37.26 11.47
N THR A 911 15.41 37.71 11.13
CA THR A 911 14.19 37.42 11.92
C THR A 911 13.82 35.95 11.93
N ASN A 912 14.22 35.20 10.91
CA ASN A 912 13.95 33.78 10.77
C ASN A 912 15.08 32.92 11.39
N LYS A 913 16.18 33.52 11.85
CA LYS A 913 17.32 32.81 12.41
C LYS A 913 16.97 32.18 13.77
N LEU A 914 16.88 30.85 13.80
CA LEU A 914 16.56 30.06 14.99
C LEU A 914 17.75 29.92 15.93
N GLY A 915 18.96 29.84 15.36
CA GLY A 915 20.22 29.66 16.08
C GLY A 915 21.46 29.74 15.19
N HIS A 916 22.62 29.58 15.80
CA HIS A 916 23.92 29.46 15.15
C HIS A 916 24.76 28.43 15.92
N GLY A 917 25.52 27.60 15.20
CA GLY A 917 26.41 26.59 15.78
C GLY A 917 27.73 26.54 15.03
N GLY A 918 28.67 25.72 15.49
CA GLY A 918 30.01 25.62 14.90
C GLY A 918 30.05 25.22 13.41
N PHE A 919 28.98 24.59 12.93
CA PHE A 919 28.89 24.01 11.59
C PHE A 919 28.07 24.87 10.60
N GLY A 920 27.29 25.84 11.10
CA GLY A 920 26.41 26.66 10.27
C GLY A 920 25.33 27.45 11.03
N GLU A 921 24.50 28.15 10.27
CA GLU A 921 23.37 28.91 10.76
C GLU A 921 22.06 28.16 10.51
N VAL A 922 21.10 28.24 11.44
CA VAL A 922 19.81 27.56 11.31
C VAL A 922 18.69 28.59 11.22
N TYR A 923 17.90 28.49 10.15
CA TYR A 923 16.77 29.37 9.86
C TYR A 923 15.45 28.61 9.91
N LYS A 924 14.37 29.27 10.31
CA LYS A 924 13.02 28.81 10.06
C LYS A 924 12.67 29.08 8.61
N GLY A 925 12.13 28.09 7.93
CA GLY A 925 11.48 28.26 6.64
C GLY A 925 10.00 27.86 6.72
N THR A 926 9.20 28.39 5.80
CA THR A 926 7.86 27.89 5.51
C THR A 926 7.79 27.57 4.02
N LEU A 927 7.66 26.30 3.68
CA LEU A 927 7.43 25.87 2.30
C LEU A 927 5.99 26.27 1.90
N PRO A 928 5.66 26.62 0.63
CA PRO A 928 4.33 27.09 0.22
C PRO A 928 3.21 26.05 0.31
N ASN A 929 3.53 24.78 0.59
CA ASN A 929 2.54 23.79 1.03
C ASN A 929 2.17 23.92 2.53
N GLY A 930 2.64 24.98 3.20
CA GLY A 930 2.42 25.28 4.61
C GLY A 930 3.45 24.65 5.57
N THR A 931 4.31 23.73 5.10
CA THR A 931 5.21 22.98 5.98
C THR A 931 6.28 23.89 6.58
N GLN A 932 6.33 23.98 7.91
CA GLN A 932 7.41 24.67 8.62
C GLN A 932 8.63 23.77 8.72
N VAL A 933 9.82 24.33 8.41
CA VAL A 933 11.08 23.59 8.33
C VAL A 933 12.21 24.29 9.09
N ALA A 934 13.19 23.51 9.54
CA ALA A 934 14.46 24.01 10.05
C ALA A 934 15.55 23.85 8.97
N VAL A 935 16.12 24.96 8.50
CA VAL A 935 17.06 25.04 7.39
C VAL A 935 18.46 25.34 7.94
N LYS A 936 19.32 24.33 7.97
CA LYS A 936 20.73 24.43 8.39
C LYS A 936 21.59 24.74 7.16
N ARG A 937 22.09 25.97 7.08
CA ARG A 937 23.01 26.44 6.03
C ARG A 937 24.45 26.32 6.53
N LEU A 938 25.22 25.43 5.92
CA LEU A 938 26.58 25.09 6.37
C LEU A 938 27.60 26.17 5.96
N SER A 939 28.66 26.32 6.76
CA SER A 939 29.66 27.36 6.53
C SER A 939 30.54 27.11 5.30
N LYS A 940 30.67 28.11 4.43
CA LYS A 940 31.54 28.07 3.23
C LYS A 940 33.03 28.02 3.57
N MET A 941 33.44 28.56 4.72
CA MET A 941 34.85 28.80 5.05
C MET A 941 35.56 27.58 5.67
N SER A 942 34.93 26.40 5.67
CA SER A 942 35.53 25.19 6.25
C SER A 942 35.39 23.98 5.32
N GLY A 943 36.50 23.28 5.05
CA GLY A 943 36.46 21.97 4.38
C GLY A 943 35.68 20.92 5.19
N GLN A 944 35.59 21.14 6.50
CA GLN A 944 34.79 20.37 7.45
C GLN A 944 33.31 20.27 7.03
N GLY A 945 32.69 21.38 6.61
CA GLY A 945 31.29 21.41 6.21
C GLY A 945 30.93 20.54 5.00
N GLU A 946 31.89 20.05 4.22
CA GLU A 946 31.61 19.08 3.15
C GLU A 946 31.51 17.64 3.66
N GLU A 947 32.40 17.22 4.56
CA GLU A 947 32.32 15.89 5.16
C GLU A 947 31.09 15.76 6.06
N GLU A 948 30.77 16.82 6.81
CA GLU A 948 29.56 16.88 7.65
C GLU A 948 28.29 16.80 6.81
N PHE A 949 28.22 17.54 5.70
CA PHE A 949 27.12 17.43 4.74
C PHE A 949 26.95 16.01 4.20
N LYS A 950 28.06 15.35 3.82
CA LYS A 950 28.04 13.97 3.33
C LYS A 950 27.59 12.99 4.42
N ASN A 951 28.07 13.15 5.65
CA ASN A 951 27.67 12.32 6.80
C ASN A 951 26.17 12.47 7.10
N GLU A 952 25.65 13.70 7.21
CA GLU A 952 24.22 13.90 7.54
C GLU A 952 23.29 13.41 6.42
N VAL A 953 23.62 13.65 5.15
CA VAL A 953 22.82 13.12 4.02
C VAL A 953 22.90 11.59 3.93
N PHE A 954 24.07 10.98 4.14
CA PHE A 954 24.25 9.53 3.99
C PHE A 954 23.72 8.72 5.17
N LEU A 955 23.77 9.27 6.39
CA LEU A 955 23.34 8.60 7.63
C LEU A 955 21.88 8.95 7.96
N VAL A 956 21.52 10.23 8.11
CA VAL A 956 20.20 10.62 8.65
C VAL A 956 19.05 10.26 7.71
N ALA A 957 19.27 10.29 6.39
CA ALA A 957 18.28 9.83 5.41
C ALA A 957 17.91 8.33 5.56
N LYS A 958 18.77 7.53 6.22
CA LYS A 958 18.56 6.09 6.48
C LYS A 958 18.00 5.81 7.87
N LEU A 959 17.76 6.83 8.71
CA LEU A 959 17.33 6.68 10.11
C LEU A 959 15.86 7.05 10.29
N GLN A 960 15.10 6.14 10.90
CA GLN A 960 13.65 6.23 11.07
C GLN A 960 13.26 5.83 12.48
N HIS A 961 13.28 6.79 13.41
CA HIS A 961 12.95 6.59 14.82
C HIS A 961 12.32 7.89 15.36
N LYS A 962 11.41 7.79 16.34
CA LYS A 962 10.71 8.97 16.90
C LYS A 962 11.67 9.95 17.58
N ASN A 963 12.63 9.44 18.36
CA ASN A 963 13.58 10.25 19.13
C ASN A 963 14.82 10.69 18.34
N LEU A 964 14.77 10.69 17.00
CA LEU A 964 15.81 11.26 16.14
C LEU A 964 15.17 12.29 15.20
N VAL A 965 15.83 13.42 14.97
CA VAL A 965 15.30 14.46 14.07
C VAL A 965 15.21 13.98 12.62
N ARG A 966 14.11 14.30 11.94
CA ARG A 966 13.84 13.95 10.55
C ARG A 966 14.46 14.96 9.59
N LEU A 967 15.49 14.53 8.86
CA LEU A 967 15.93 15.17 7.63
C LEU A 967 14.81 15.01 6.57
N LEU A 968 14.33 16.12 6.01
CA LEU A 968 13.38 16.17 4.90
C LEU A 968 14.10 16.13 3.55
N GLY A 969 15.30 16.70 3.50
CA GLY A 969 16.15 16.73 2.32
C GLY A 969 17.31 17.71 2.46
N PHE A 970 17.91 18.07 1.33
CA PHE A 970 19.09 18.92 1.26
C PHE A 970 19.04 19.83 0.01
N SER A 971 19.87 20.87 -0.06
CA SER A 971 20.12 21.61 -1.30
C SER A 971 21.60 21.83 -1.53
N VAL A 972 22.01 21.85 -2.82
CA VAL A 972 23.39 22.09 -3.26
C VAL A 972 23.37 22.96 -4.53
N LYS A 973 23.99 24.15 -4.45
CA LYS A 973 24.17 25.12 -5.54
C LYS A 973 25.56 25.78 -5.40
N GLY A 974 26.52 25.32 -6.20
CA GLY A 974 27.92 25.73 -6.04
C GLY A 974 28.46 25.33 -4.67
N GLU A 975 28.98 26.30 -3.91
CA GLU A 975 29.48 26.09 -2.54
C GLU A 975 28.36 25.99 -1.48
N GLU A 976 27.15 26.44 -1.79
CA GLU A 976 26.02 26.40 -0.85
C GLU A 976 25.61 24.96 -0.58
N LYS A 977 25.73 24.53 0.69
CA LYS A 977 25.35 23.21 1.20
C LYS A 977 24.33 23.41 2.31
N ILE A 978 23.11 22.91 2.09
CA ILE A 978 21.97 23.16 2.98
C ILE A 978 21.30 21.84 3.34
N LEU A 979 20.92 21.70 4.61
CA LEU A 979 20.14 20.57 5.14
C LEU A 979 18.79 21.08 5.64
N VAL A 980 17.70 20.39 5.30
CA VAL A 980 16.32 20.78 5.59
C VAL A 980 15.70 19.71 6.49
N TYR A 981 15.29 20.09 7.70
CA TYR A 981 14.73 19.20 8.72
C TYR A 981 13.31 19.60 9.09
N GLU A 982 12.59 18.71 9.80
CA GLU A 982 11.36 19.09 10.51
C GLU A 982 11.61 20.29 11.45
N PHE A 983 10.68 21.25 11.47
CA PHE A 983 10.71 22.33 12.46
C PHE A 983 10.24 21.80 13.82
N LEU A 984 10.98 22.11 14.89
CA LEU A 984 10.67 21.72 16.26
C LEU A 984 10.52 22.98 17.12
N PRO A 985 9.31 23.32 17.59
CA PRO A 985 9.03 24.65 18.15
C PRO A 985 9.70 24.89 19.51
N ASN A 986 9.87 23.84 20.33
CA ASN A 986 10.47 23.93 21.66
C ASN A 986 12.02 23.91 21.65
N LYS A 987 12.66 24.16 20.49
CA LYS A 987 14.12 24.32 20.35
C LYS A 987 14.91 23.16 20.98
N SER A 988 15.98 23.47 21.72
CA SER A 988 16.92 22.53 22.35
C SER A 988 16.68 22.39 23.85
N LEU A 989 17.04 21.25 24.42
CA LEU A 989 16.93 20.96 25.85
C LEU A 989 17.75 21.93 26.72
N ASP A 990 18.90 22.40 26.23
CA ASP A 990 19.74 23.40 26.91
C ASP A 990 19.04 24.77 27.05
N HIS A 991 18.07 25.08 26.19
CA HIS A 991 17.24 26.28 26.26
C HIS A 991 16.21 26.23 27.40
N PHE A 992 15.90 25.03 27.91
CA PHE A 992 14.99 24.84 29.05
C PHE A 992 15.76 24.62 30.35
N LEU A 993 16.71 23.66 30.39
CA LEU A 993 17.46 23.30 31.61
C LEU A 993 18.22 24.48 32.23
N PHE A 994 18.75 25.40 31.39
CA PHE A 994 19.70 26.42 31.84
C PHE A 994 19.14 27.85 31.77
N ASP A 995 17.85 28.02 31.47
CA ASP A 995 17.11 29.28 31.65
C ASP A 995 16.28 29.16 32.95
N PRO A 996 16.58 29.93 34.01
CA PRO A 996 15.84 29.87 35.28
C PRO A 996 14.33 30.12 35.17
N LYS A 997 13.85 30.72 34.07
CA LYS A 997 12.41 30.92 33.81
C LYS A 997 11.73 29.74 33.10
N LYS A 998 12.51 28.74 32.70
CA LYS A 998 12.06 27.57 31.90
C LYS A 998 12.44 26.23 32.51
N SER A 999 13.44 26.17 33.39
CA SER A 999 13.81 24.92 34.05
C SER A 999 12.64 24.33 34.87
N SER A 1000 11.79 25.19 35.44
CA SER A 1000 10.54 24.81 36.11
C SER A 1000 9.43 24.27 35.19
N GLN A 1001 9.60 24.34 33.86
CA GLN A 1001 8.74 23.67 32.89
C GLN A 1001 9.19 22.22 32.61
N LEU A 1002 10.33 21.81 33.18
CA LEU A 1002 10.84 20.46 33.19
C LEU A 1002 10.80 19.92 34.63
N ASP A 1003 9.63 19.44 35.04
CA ASP A 1003 9.47 18.61 36.23
C ASP A 1003 10.27 17.29 36.13
N TRP A 1004 10.34 16.53 37.23
CA TRP A 1004 11.08 15.26 37.25
C TRP A 1004 10.56 14.25 36.21
N THR A 1005 9.23 14.12 36.05
CA THR A 1005 8.62 13.19 35.08
C THR A 1005 9.02 13.54 33.65
N ARG A 1006 9.03 14.83 33.28
CA ARG A 1006 9.53 15.31 31.98
C ARG A 1006 11.00 15.01 31.80
N ARG A 1007 11.84 15.28 32.81
CA ARG A 1007 13.29 14.98 32.77
C ARG A 1007 13.56 13.49 32.63
N TYR A 1008 12.82 12.64 33.33
CA TYR A 1008 12.93 11.18 33.21
C TYR A 1008 12.50 10.68 31.83
N ASN A 1009 11.36 11.16 31.31
CA ASN A 1009 10.90 10.86 29.94
C ASN A 1009 11.92 11.31 28.88
N ILE A 1010 12.59 12.43 29.11
CA ILE A 1010 13.69 12.92 28.26
C ILE A 1010 14.90 11.97 28.33
N ILE A 1011 15.32 11.54 29.53
CA ILE A 1011 16.39 10.54 29.70
C ILE A 1011 16.05 9.22 29.00
N GLU A 1012 14.82 8.71 29.14
CA GLU A 1012 14.39 7.47 28.49
C GLU A 1012 14.35 7.62 26.96
N GLY A 1013 13.79 8.71 26.44
CA GLY A 1013 13.71 8.96 24.99
C GLY A 1013 15.09 9.14 24.34
N ILE A 1014 16.04 9.80 25.02
CA ILE A 1014 17.44 9.84 24.59
C ILE A 1014 18.04 8.43 24.62
N THR A 1015 17.80 7.67 25.69
CA THR A 1015 18.29 6.28 25.83
C THR A 1015 17.83 5.39 24.67
N ARG A 1016 16.53 5.42 24.32
CA ARG A 1016 15.97 4.72 23.16
C ARG A 1016 16.60 5.18 21.85
N GLY A 1017 16.76 6.50 21.67
CA GLY A 1017 17.40 7.08 20.49
C GLY A 1017 18.82 6.57 20.24
N ILE A 1018 19.67 6.56 21.28
CA ILE A 1018 21.06 6.07 21.17
C ILE A 1018 21.08 4.53 21.06
N LEU A 1019 20.23 3.80 21.79
CA LEU A 1019 20.10 2.34 21.65
C LEU A 1019 19.76 1.93 20.22
N TYR A 1020 18.85 2.65 19.56
CA TYR A 1020 18.57 2.47 18.15
C TYR A 1020 19.82 2.70 17.27
N LEU A 1021 20.54 3.81 17.45
CA LEU A 1021 21.78 4.09 16.70
C LEU A 1021 22.86 3.02 16.90
N HIS A 1022 23.02 2.50 18.13
CA HIS A 1022 24.09 1.56 18.49
C HIS A 1022 23.80 0.11 18.16
N GLN A 1023 22.54 -0.34 18.24
CA GLN A 1023 22.22 -1.77 18.22
C GLN A 1023 21.03 -2.16 17.34
N ASP A 1024 19.98 -1.35 17.23
CA ASP A 1024 18.69 -1.81 16.68
C ASP A 1024 18.39 -1.26 15.27
N SER A 1025 19.07 -0.19 14.83
CA SER A 1025 19.13 0.20 13.41
C SER A 1025 19.93 -0.81 12.56
N ARG A 1026 19.90 -0.65 11.22
CA ARG A 1026 20.65 -1.51 10.29
C ARG A 1026 22.14 -1.16 10.15
N LEU A 1027 22.59 -0.07 10.78
CA LEU A 1027 23.98 0.37 10.82
C LEU A 1027 24.33 0.74 12.27
N THR A 1028 25.46 0.27 12.78
CA THR A 1028 26.01 0.76 14.06
C THR A 1028 26.55 2.17 13.83
N ILE A 1029 25.93 3.18 14.43
CA ILE A 1029 26.29 4.60 14.27
C ILE A 1029 26.68 5.18 15.63
N ILE A 1030 27.83 5.84 15.68
CA ILE A 1030 28.33 6.56 16.85
C ILE A 1030 28.18 8.06 16.57
N HIS A 1031 27.52 8.78 17.47
CA HIS A 1031 27.13 10.18 17.32
C HIS A 1031 28.30 11.15 17.51
N ARG A 1032 29.19 10.88 18.47
CA ARG A 1032 30.42 11.64 18.81
C ARG A 1032 30.24 13.09 19.30
N ASP A 1033 29.05 13.68 19.16
CA ASP A 1033 28.70 14.99 19.72
C ASP A 1033 27.31 15.02 20.39
N LEU A 1034 27.10 14.13 21.36
CA LEU A 1034 25.90 14.11 22.20
C LEU A 1034 26.02 15.15 23.33
N LYS A 1035 25.05 16.07 23.42
CA LYS A 1035 25.00 17.17 24.40
C LYS A 1035 23.60 17.78 24.50
N ALA A 1036 23.29 18.54 25.55
CA ALA A 1036 21.97 19.14 25.75
C ALA A 1036 21.53 20.05 24.60
N GLY A 1037 22.46 20.76 23.95
CA GLY A 1037 22.17 21.59 22.77
C GLY A 1037 21.77 20.81 21.51
N ASN A 1038 22.13 19.52 21.43
CA ASN A 1038 21.82 18.63 20.30
C ASN A 1038 20.62 17.71 20.58
N ILE A 1039 19.96 17.84 21.74
CA ILE A 1039 18.63 17.26 21.99
C ILE A 1039 17.61 18.35 21.70
N LEU A 1040 16.85 18.19 20.61
CA LEU A 1040 15.72 19.08 20.31
C LEU A 1040 14.43 18.55 20.94
N LEU A 1041 13.47 19.44 21.21
CA LEU A 1041 12.19 19.11 21.84
C LEU A 1041 11.03 19.40 20.87
N ASP A 1042 10.13 18.43 20.69
CA ASP A 1042 8.89 18.62 19.93
C ASP A 1042 7.78 19.29 20.76
N GLU A 1043 6.57 19.37 20.21
CA GLU A 1043 5.44 20.13 20.78
C GLU A 1043 5.06 19.65 22.19
N ASP A 1044 5.13 18.33 22.44
CA ASP A 1044 4.87 17.69 23.73
C ASP A 1044 6.12 17.56 24.62
N LEU A 1045 7.23 18.20 24.24
CA LEU A 1045 8.56 18.13 24.88
C LEU A 1045 9.25 16.75 24.83
N ASN A 1046 8.94 15.89 23.84
CA ASN A 1046 9.71 14.66 23.65
C ASN A 1046 11.10 14.96 23.06
N PRO A 1047 12.15 14.22 23.45
CA PRO A 1047 13.50 14.43 22.94
C PRO A 1047 13.69 13.86 21.53
N LYS A 1048 14.35 14.63 20.66
CA LYS A 1048 14.84 14.23 19.34
C LYS A 1048 16.33 14.57 19.19
N ILE A 1049 17.17 13.55 19.03
CA ILE A 1049 18.63 13.70 18.84
C ILE A 1049 18.91 14.30 17.46
N ALA A 1050 19.79 15.29 17.40
CA ALA A 1050 20.13 16.10 16.22
C ALA A 1050 21.65 16.26 16.04
N ASP A 1051 22.04 16.83 14.89
CA ASP A 1051 23.43 17.21 14.52
C ASP A 1051 24.38 16.02 14.34
N PHE A 1052 24.17 15.27 13.24
CA PHE A 1052 24.93 14.06 12.91
C PHE A 1052 26.22 14.34 12.11
N GLY A 1053 26.64 15.61 11.99
CA GLY A 1053 27.75 16.02 11.11
C GLY A 1053 29.05 15.26 11.38
N VAL A 1054 29.37 14.98 12.65
CA VAL A 1054 30.57 14.24 13.06
C VAL A 1054 30.33 12.73 13.28
N ALA A 1055 29.11 12.24 13.06
CA ALA A 1055 28.77 10.84 13.30
C ALA A 1055 29.52 9.89 12.35
N ARG A 1056 29.71 8.63 12.80
CA ARG A 1056 30.39 7.58 12.02
C ARG A 1056 29.63 6.27 12.06
N ASN A 1057 29.54 5.59 10.92
CA ASN A 1057 29.10 4.21 10.82
C ASN A 1057 30.29 3.26 11.04
N PHE A 1058 30.04 2.14 11.70
CA PHE A 1058 30.94 0.98 11.79
C PHE A 1058 30.47 -0.13 10.84
N SER A 1059 31.41 -0.97 10.40
CA SER A 1059 31.09 -2.26 9.77
C SER A 1059 30.63 -3.27 10.83
N VAL A 1060 30.03 -4.39 10.39
CA VAL A 1060 29.38 -5.38 11.28
C VAL A 1060 30.35 -5.94 12.34
N ASP A 1061 31.61 -6.15 11.97
CA ASP A 1061 32.63 -6.75 12.84
C ASP A 1061 33.47 -5.70 13.61
N GLN A 1062 33.18 -4.40 13.42
CA GLN A 1062 33.95 -3.31 14.02
C GLN A 1062 33.35 -2.87 15.36
N THR A 1063 34.13 -3.00 16.44
CA THR A 1063 33.77 -2.59 17.81
C THR A 1063 34.38 -1.25 18.22
N GLU A 1064 35.48 -0.83 17.57
CA GLU A 1064 36.23 0.40 17.86
C GLU A 1064 36.90 0.98 16.61
N ALA A 1065 37.28 2.25 16.68
CA ALA A 1065 38.02 2.96 15.64
C ALA A 1065 38.98 3.99 16.25
N THR A 1066 39.98 4.40 15.49
CA THR A 1066 40.89 5.50 15.86
C THR A 1066 40.89 6.57 14.77
N THR A 1067 40.99 7.85 15.13
CA THR A 1067 41.11 8.94 14.16
C THR A 1067 42.12 9.99 14.61
N GLY A 1068 42.92 10.50 13.66
CA GLY A 1068 43.81 11.64 13.88
C GLY A 1068 43.09 12.99 13.98
N ARG A 1069 41.75 13.02 13.98
CA ARG A 1069 40.94 14.24 14.05
C ARG A 1069 39.81 14.11 15.07
N VAL A 1070 40.13 14.51 16.30
CA VAL A 1070 39.17 14.64 17.40
C VAL A 1070 38.22 15.81 17.10
N VAL A 1071 36.92 15.53 17.16
CA VAL A 1071 35.81 16.48 16.94
C VAL A 1071 34.64 16.15 17.85
N GLY A 1072 33.99 17.17 18.41
CA GLY A 1072 32.93 17.05 19.41
C GLY A 1072 33.04 18.15 20.46
N THR A 1073 32.07 18.24 21.36
CA THR A 1073 32.02 19.31 22.36
C THR A 1073 32.85 18.98 23.60
N PHE A 1074 33.73 19.90 23.98
CA PHE A 1074 34.57 19.77 25.17
C PHE A 1074 33.73 19.57 26.44
N GLY A 1075 34.18 18.69 27.33
CA GLY A 1075 33.43 18.26 28.52
C GLY A 1075 32.49 17.07 28.29
N TYR A 1076 32.01 16.83 27.07
CA TYR A 1076 31.25 15.61 26.72
C TYR A 1076 32.13 14.53 26.06
N MET A 1077 33.23 14.93 25.43
CA MET A 1077 34.21 13.98 24.87
C MET A 1077 34.96 13.21 25.98
N PRO A 1078 35.07 11.87 25.90
CA PRO A 1078 35.73 11.06 26.92
C PRO A 1078 37.27 11.04 26.83
N PRO A 1079 37.98 10.59 27.88
CA PRO A 1079 39.44 10.60 27.95
C PRO A 1079 40.16 9.88 26.80
N GLU A 1080 39.72 8.68 26.42
CA GLU A 1080 40.36 7.91 25.34
C GLU A 1080 40.24 8.63 23.99
N TYR A 1081 39.10 9.27 23.74
CA TYR A 1081 38.84 9.97 22.50
C TYR A 1081 39.63 11.28 22.40
N VAL A 1082 39.76 12.02 23.51
CA VAL A 1082 40.57 13.24 23.57
C VAL A 1082 42.08 12.94 23.50
N THR A 1083 42.53 11.84 24.10
CA THR A 1083 43.97 11.54 24.28
C THR A 1083 44.58 10.74 23.14
N SER A 1084 43.88 9.73 22.60
CA SER A 1084 44.38 8.86 21.52
C SER A 1084 43.54 8.88 20.25
N GLY A 1085 42.42 9.62 20.22
CA GLY A 1085 41.50 9.65 19.08
C GLY A 1085 40.69 8.35 18.92
N GLN A 1086 40.73 7.46 19.92
CA GLN A 1086 39.98 6.20 19.95
C GLN A 1086 38.50 6.48 20.24
N PHE A 1087 37.58 5.89 19.47
CA PHE A 1087 36.14 6.01 19.71
C PHE A 1087 35.40 4.70 19.46
N SER A 1088 34.33 4.49 20.21
CA SER A 1088 33.42 3.35 20.10
C SER A 1088 32.01 3.77 20.57
N ILE A 1089 31.06 2.83 20.59
CA ILE A 1089 29.75 3.05 21.25
C ILE A 1089 29.89 3.51 22.72
N LYS A 1090 31.01 3.15 23.40
CA LYS A 1090 31.30 3.57 24.79
C LYS A 1090 31.68 5.05 24.92
N SER A 1091 31.97 5.72 23.81
CA SER A 1091 32.28 7.16 23.80
C SER A 1091 31.01 8.02 23.77
N ASP A 1092 29.96 7.55 23.07
CA ASP A 1092 28.61 8.11 23.16
C ASP A 1092 28.00 7.86 24.55
N VAL A 1093 28.26 6.70 25.16
CA VAL A 1093 27.82 6.38 26.53
C VAL A 1093 28.36 7.41 27.54
N TYR A 1094 29.63 7.80 27.44
CA TYR A 1094 30.20 8.85 28.31
C TYR A 1094 29.48 10.18 28.10
N SER A 1095 29.28 10.59 26.84
CA SER A 1095 28.54 11.81 26.49
C SER A 1095 27.11 11.80 27.06
N PHE A 1096 26.42 10.66 26.98
CA PHE A 1096 25.12 10.43 27.59
C PHE A 1096 25.16 10.50 29.13
N GLY A 1097 26.20 9.95 29.76
CA GLY A 1097 26.39 10.05 31.21
C GLY A 1097 26.50 11.51 31.68
N VAL A 1098 27.32 12.33 31.01
CA VAL A 1098 27.41 13.78 31.25
C VAL A 1098 26.04 14.45 31.10
N LEU A 1099 25.30 14.11 30.03
CA LEU A 1099 23.99 14.67 29.73
C LEU A 1099 22.92 14.30 30.79
N VAL A 1100 22.92 13.07 31.32
CA VAL A 1100 22.05 12.67 32.45
C VAL A 1100 22.35 13.51 33.69
N LEU A 1101 23.63 13.73 34.01
CA LEU A 1101 24.03 14.55 35.16
C LEU A 1101 23.64 16.03 34.95
N GLU A 1102 23.73 16.57 33.74
CA GLU A 1102 23.26 17.93 33.41
C GLU A 1102 21.74 18.07 33.56
N ILE A 1103 20.97 17.08 33.10
CA ILE A 1103 19.50 17.05 33.24
C ILE A 1103 19.10 17.09 34.72
N ILE A 1104 19.78 16.34 35.58
CA ILE A 1104 19.47 16.26 37.03
C ILE A 1104 19.90 17.54 37.77
N CYS A 1105 21.00 18.20 37.37
CA CYS A 1105 21.52 19.36 38.12
C CYS A 1105 21.12 20.74 37.62
N GLY A 1106 20.55 20.87 36.41
CA GLY A 1106 20.14 22.16 35.86
C GLY A 1106 21.31 23.13 35.61
N LYS A 1107 22.55 22.63 35.55
CA LYS A 1107 23.78 23.43 35.40
C LYS A 1107 24.62 22.90 34.23
N LYS A 1108 25.12 23.80 33.39
CA LYS A 1108 26.03 23.43 32.29
C LYS A 1108 27.32 22.85 32.84
N ASN A 1109 27.88 21.83 32.18
CA ASN A 1109 29.16 21.22 32.54
C ASN A 1109 30.32 22.23 32.65
N SER A 1110 30.28 23.29 31.82
CA SER A 1110 31.24 24.40 31.82
C SER A 1110 31.05 25.42 32.95
N SER A 1111 30.00 25.32 33.78
CA SER A 1111 29.72 26.26 34.88
C SER A 1111 30.48 25.94 36.17
N PHE A 1112 31.34 24.93 36.18
CA PHE A 1112 32.03 24.42 37.37
C PHE A 1112 33.50 24.86 37.50
N ASN A 1113 33.92 25.84 36.69
CA ASN A 1113 35.28 26.39 36.73
C ASN A 1113 35.55 27.20 38.01
N GLU A 1114 36.74 27.02 38.57
CA GLU A 1114 37.42 27.89 39.55
C GLU A 1114 36.70 28.20 40.89
N THR A 1115 36.96 27.37 41.91
CA THR A 1115 36.88 27.77 43.34
C THR A 1115 38.19 27.56 44.11
N ASP A 1116 38.90 26.44 43.90
CA ASP A 1116 40.06 26.02 44.72
C ASP A 1116 41.34 25.72 43.89
N GLY A 1117 41.52 26.32 42.71
CA GLY A 1117 42.69 26.09 41.86
C GLY A 1117 42.82 24.68 41.26
N SER A 1118 41.83 23.82 41.48
CA SER A 1118 41.64 22.54 40.81
C SER A 1118 40.70 22.72 39.61
N ILE A 1119 41.01 22.10 38.46
CA ILE A 1119 40.13 22.12 37.29
C ILE A 1119 38.93 21.21 37.55
N SER A 1120 37.82 21.79 38.01
CA SER A 1120 36.54 21.10 38.19
C SER A 1120 35.62 21.24 36.98
N ASN A 1121 35.01 20.12 36.59
CA ASN A 1121 33.87 20.02 35.69
C ASN A 1121 32.68 19.35 36.44
N LEU A 1122 31.49 19.30 35.84
CA LEU A 1122 30.32 18.69 36.49
C LEU A 1122 30.57 17.25 36.95
N VAL A 1123 31.25 16.44 36.14
CA VAL A 1123 31.57 15.05 36.46
C VAL A 1123 32.42 14.94 37.72
N THR A 1124 33.47 15.75 37.85
CA THR A 1124 34.30 15.80 39.06
C THR A 1124 33.56 16.36 40.28
N TYR A 1125 32.59 17.25 40.09
CA TYR A 1125 31.74 17.79 41.16
C TYR A 1125 30.78 16.72 41.70
N VAL A 1126 30.05 16.03 40.82
CA VAL A 1126 29.17 14.91 41.21
C VAL A 1126 29.97 13.78 41.84
N TRP A 1127 31.19 13.50 41.36
CA TRP A 1127 32.08 12.53 41.99
C TRP A 1127 32.48 12.92 43.42
N LYS A 1128 32.74 14.20 43.70
CA LYS A 1128 32.98 14.66 45.08
C LYS A 1128 31.73 14.45 45.96
N LEU A 1129 30.53 14.80 45.46
CA LEU A 1129 29.29 14.58 46.20
C LEU A 1129 28.98 13.08 46.42
N TRP A 1130 29.30 12.21 45.47
CA TRP A 1130 29.15 10.75 45.60
C TRP A 1130 30.03 10.19 46.73
N ASN A 1131 31.30 10.59 46.77
CA ASN A 1131 32.22 10.14 47.83
C ASN A 1131 31.91 10.74 49.22
N ASN A 1132 31.18 11.87 49.26
CA ASN A 1132 30.75 12.53 50.49
C ASN A 1132 29.31 12.17 50.91
N ASP A 1133 28.65 11.20 50.25
CA ASP A 1133 27.23 10.84 50.45
C ASP A 1133 26.25 12.04 50.41
N SER A 1134 26.60 13.06 49.63
CA SER A 1134 25.94 14.38 49.59
C SER A 1134 25.21 14.64 48.28
N LEU A 1135 24.80 13.58 47.57
CA LEU A 1135 24.25 13.65 46.20
C LEU A 1135 23.03 14.56 46.05
N LEU A 1136 22.20 14.69 47.08
CA LEU A 1136 20.98 15.51 47.02
C LEU A 1136 21.29 17.00 46.81
N GLU A 1137 22.51 17.46 47.12
CA GLU A 1137 22.98 18.83 46.84
C GLU A 1137 23.16 19.13 45.33
N MET A 1138 23.21 18.11 44.47
CA MET A 1138 23.34 18.33 43.02
C MET A 1138 22.00 18.69 42.36
N ILE A 1139 20.87 18.38 42.99
CA ILE A 1139 19.53 18.42 42.39
C ILE A 1139 19.15 19.86 42.03
N ASP A 1140 18.62 20.05 40.81
CA ASP A 1140 18.09 21.34 40.36
C ASP A 1140 16.91 21.81 41.25
N PRO A 1141 17.00 22.95 41.96
CA PRO A 1141 15.90 23.49 42.77
C PRO A 1141 14.64 23.85 41.98
N ALA A 1142 14.68 23.85 40.64
CA ALA A 1142 13.50 24.00 39.80
C ALA A 1142 12.65 22.71 39.69
N MET A 1143 13.14 21.57 40.18
CA MET A 1143 12.32 20.37 40.38
C MET A 1143 11.59 20.46 41.74
N GLU A 1144 10.26 20.62 41.69
CA GLU A 1144 9.40 20.55 42.87
C GLU A 1144 9.55 19.20 43.60
N GLU A 1145 9.18 19.15 44.89
CA GLU A 1145 9.48 18.01 45.80
C GLU A 1145 8.85 16.64 45.41
N ASN A 1146 8.07 16.59 44.32
CA ASN A 1146 7.35 15.43 43.80
C ASN A 1146 8.22 14.52 42.91
N TYR A 1147 9.45 14.18 43.32
CA TYR A 1147 10.31 13.22 42.62
C TYR A 1147 10.52 11.93 43.43
N ASP A 1148 10.57 10.78 42.75
CA ASP A 1148 10.97 9.53 43.39
C ASP A 1148 12.48 9.57 43.67
N ARG A 1149 12.84 9.59 44.96
CA ARG A 1149 14.24 9.66 45.42
C ARG A 1149 15.06 8.47 44.94
N CYS A 1150 14.48 7.28 44.86
CA CYS A 1150 15.17 6.07 44.44
C CYS A 1150 15.40 6.06 42.93
N GLU A 1151 14.43 6.50 42.13
CA GLU A 1151 14.56 6.69 40.68
C GLU A 1151 15.60 7.77 40.33
N LEU A 1152 15.58 8.91 41.02
CA LEU A 1152 16.52 10.00 40.80
C LEU A 1152 17.96 9.61 41.18
N ILE A 1153 18.18 9.03 42.38
CA ILE A 1153 19.50 8.54 42.79
C ILE A 1153 20.00 7.45 41.83
N ARG A 1154 19.11 6.57 41.36
CA ARG A 1154 19.43 5.55 40.36
C ARG A 1154 19.87 6.16 39.03
N CYS A 1155 19.26 7.26 38.59
CA CYS A 1155 19.70 7.99 37.39
C CYS A 1155 21.07 8.65 37.58
N ILE A 1156 21.38 9.21 38.76
CA ILE A 1156 22.73 9.72 39.09
C ILE A 1156 23.76 8.58 39.03
N HIS A 1157 23.46 7.44 39.65
CA HIS A 1157 24.33 6.25 39.68
C HIS A 1157 24.60 5.71 38.27
N ILE A 1158 23.57 5.62 37.43
CA ILE A 1158 23.71 5.27 36.00
C ILE A 1158 24.56 6.31 35.27
N GLY A 1159 24.36 7.61 35.51
CA GLY A 1159 25.18 8.68 34.96
C GLY A 1159 26.67 8.51 35.31
N LEU A 1160 26.99 8.21 36.57
CA LEU A 1160 28.36 7.94 37.03
C LEU A 1160 28.96 6.67 36.42
N LEU A 1161 28.20 5.58 36.30
CA LEU A 1161 28.63 4.36 35.59
C LEU A 1161 28.95 4.63 34.11
N CYS A 1162 28.26 5.57 33.48
CA CYS A 1162 28.51 5.98 32.10
C CYS A 1162 29.78 6.82 31.93
N VAL A 1163 30.21 7.61 32.92
CA VAL A 1163 31.38 8.52 32.82
C VAL A 1163 32.70 7.97 33.38
N GLN A 1164 32.77 6.67 33.71
CA GLN A 1164 33.99 6.00 34.21
C GLN A 1164 35.20 6.21 33.28
N GLU A 1165 36.40 6.40 33.85
CA GLU A 1165 37.65 6.65 33.10
C GLU A 1165 37.88 5.55 32.04
N ASN A 1166 37.92 4.28 32.46
CA ASN A 1166 38.04 3.14 31.56
C ASN A 1166 36.74 2.91 30.75
N HIS A 1167 36.83 2.99 29.43
CA HIS A 1167 35.68 2.79 28.53
C HIS A 1167 35.13 1.36 28.52
N VAL A 1168 35.91 0.36 28.97
CA VAL A 1168 35.44 -1.04 29.07
C VAL A 1168 34.38 -1.17 30.17
N ASP A 1169 34.54 -0.48 31.29
CA ASP A 1169 33.69 -0.58 32.48
C ASP A 1169 32.36 0.18 32.35
N ARG A 1170 32.27 1.12 31.40
CA ARG A 1170 31.02 1.83 31.04
C ARG A 1170 29.97 0.84 30.51
N PRO A 1171 28.70 0.87 30.94
CA PRO A 1171 27.67 -0.03 30.42
C PRO A 1171 27.35 0.22 28.93
N THR A 1172 26.67 -0.71 28.26
CA THR A 1172 26.09 -0.48 26.91
C THR A 1172 24.74 0.22 27.02
N MET A 1173 24.26 0.87 25.94
CA MET A 1173 22.92 1.48 25.94
C MET A 1173 21.78 0.48 26.21
N SER A 1174 21.94 -0.79 25.83
CA SER A 1174 20.96 -1.84 26.17
C SER A 1174 20.96 -2.17 27.67
N THR A 1175 22.14 -2.20 28.29
CA THR A 1175 22.28 -2.37 29.75
C THR A 1175 21.76 -1.14 30.49
N ILE A 1176 22.02 0.08 30.00
CA ILE A 1176 21.48 1.34 30.55
C ILE A 1176 19.94 1.35 30.48
N TYR A 1177 19.36 0.99 29.34
CA TYR A 1177 17.90 0.93 29.19
C TYR A 1177 17.27 -0.10 30.14
N ARG A 1178 17.90 -1.27 30.33
CA ARG A 1178 17.49 -2.23 31.37
C ARG A 1178 17.66 -1.64 32.77
N MET A 1179 18.76 -0.97 33.08
CA MET A 1179 19.00 -0.36 34.40
C MET A 1179 17.95 0.70 34.74
N LEU A 1180 17.57 1.57 33.80
CA LEU A 1180 16.49 2.55 33.96
C LEU A 1180 15.13 1.86 34.15
N THR A 1181 14.72 1.02 33.19
CA THR A 1181 13.39 0.39 33.18
C THR A 1181 13.18 -0.71 34.22
N ASN A 1182 14.22 -1.11 34.95
CA ASN A 1182 14.18 -2.12 36.01
C ASN A 1182 14.91 -1.66 37.28
N ALA A 1183 14.15 -1.22 38.28
CA ALA A 1183 14.66 -0.86 39.60
C ALA A 1183 15.37 -2.02 40.34
N SER A 1184 15.02 -3.28 40.05
CA SER A 1184 15.56 -4.47 40.73
C SER A 1184 16.97 -4.87 40.27
N ILE A 1185 17.51 -4.31 39.18
CA ILE A 1185 18.93 -4.52 38.84
C ILE A 1185 19.79 -3.81 39.89
N THR A 1186 20.59 -4.59 40.61
CA THR A 1186 21.66 -4.07 41.46
C THR A 1186 22.71 -3.39 40.57
N LEU A 1187 23.01 -2.14 40.85
CA LEU A 1187 24.03 -1.38 40.13
C LEU A 1187 25.39 -1.58 40.81
N HIS A 1188 26.45 -1.84 40.02
CA HIS A 1188 27.81 -1.92 40.55
C HIS A 1188 28.28 -0.55 41.06
N MET A 1189 29.19 -0.52 42.04
CA MET A 1189 29.77 0.75 42.51
C MET A 1189 30.59 1.38 41.38
N PRO A 1190 30.32 2.65 41.02
CA PRO A 1190 31.03 3.32 39.94
C PRO A 1190 32.50 3.52 40.32
N GLN A 1191 33.39 3.32 39.34
CA GLN A 1191 34.81 3.65 39.47
C GLN A 1191 35.05 5.14 39.18
N PRO A 1192 36.23 5.69 39.54
CA PRO A 1192 36.55 7.10 39.29
C PRO A 1192 36.32 7.49 37.81
N PRO A 1193 35.68 8.65 37.57
CA PRO A 1193 35.32 9.07 36.23
C PRO A 1193 36.48 9.73 35.49
N GLY A 1194 36.26 9.92 34.19
CA GLY A 1194 37.23 10.52 33.28
C GLY A 1194 37.76 11.88 33.75
N PHE A 1195 39.07 12.09 33.59
CA PHE A 1195 39.79 13.35 33.88
C PHE A 1195 39.92 13.74 35.37
N VAL A 1196 39.74 12.82 36.32
CA VAL A 1196 40.05 13.09 37.74
C VAL A 1196 41.57 13.16 37.93
N PHE A 1197 42.13 14.36 37.86
CA PHE A 1197 43.55 14.63 38.11
C PHE A 1197 43.96 14.29 39.55
N THR A 1198 44.41 13.07 39.78
CA THR A 1198 45.20 12.74 40.97
C THR A 1198 46.53 13.47 40.90
N VAL A 1199 46.71 14.46 41.78
CA VAL A 1199 48.03 15.09 41.97
C VAL A 1199 48.99 13.99 42.41
N ARG A 1200 49.94 13.63 41.54
CA ARG A 1200 51.09 12.79 41.93
C ARG A 1200 51.95 13.58 42.92
N SER A 1201 51.62 13.46 44.20
CA SER A 1201 52.57 13.75 45.28
C SER A 1201 53.84 12.94 45.02
N LYS A 1202 54.99 13.57 45.23
CA LYS A 1202 56.28 12.91 44.99
C LYS A 1202 56.41 11.73 45.96
N SER A 1203 56.96 10.63 45.46
CA SER A 1203 57.16 9.41 46.22
C SER A 1203 58.03 9.64 47.47
N ASN A 1204 57.42 9.53 48.65
CA ASN A 1204 58.14 9.14 49.87
C ASN A 1204 58.01 7.61 50.02
N PRO A 1205 59.07 6.83 49.75
CA PRO A 1205 59.06 5.40 50.01
C PRO A 1205 59.35 5.16 51.50
N LEU A 1206 58.31 5.06 52.33
CA LEU A 1206 58.31 4.40 53.66
C LEU A 1206 56.93 4.55 54.33
N GLU A 1207 56.06 3.55 54.15
CA GLU A 1207 55.29 2.89 55.23
C GLU A 1207 54.48 1.72 54.66
N GLU A 1208 54.39 0.63 55.42
CA GLU A 1208 53.67 -0.58 55.00
C GLU A 1208 52.25 -0.64 55.59
N ARG A 1209 51.30 -1.09 54.76
CA ARG A 1209 50.09 -1.84 55.14
C ARG A 1209 49.41 -1.49 56.48
N SER A 1210 48.33 -0.71 56.41
CA SER A 1210 47.12 -1.03 57.18
C SER A 1210 46.06 -1.61 56.23
N GLN A 1211 45.55 -2.81 56.53
CA GLN A 1211 44.42 -3.40 55.80
C GLN A 1211 43.11 -2.80 56.33
N CYS A 1212 42.27 -2.27 55.43
CA CYS A 1212 40.82 -2.30 55.63
C CYS A 1212 40.23 -3.41 54.76
N GLY A 1213 39.34 -4.21 55.34
CA GLY A 1213 38.71 -5.34 54.65
C GLY A 1213 37.65 -4.91 53.63
N PRO A 1214 37.07 -5.86 52.88
CA PRO A 1214 36.02 -5.56 51.89
C PRO A 1214 34.73 -5.12 52.59
N SER A 1215 34.50 -3.81 52.66
CA SER A 1215 33.19 -3.24 52.99
C SER A 1215 32.21 -3.51 51.84
N THR A 1216 31.55 -4.65 51.89
CA THR A 1216 30.57 -5.08 50.88
C THR A 1216 29.39 -4.13 50.80
N SER A 1217 29.10 -3.65 49.60
CA SER A 1217 27.84 -3.01 49.15
C SER A 1217 27.24 -1.92 50.05
N ILE A 1218 27.20 -0.68 49.54
CA ILE A 1218 26.13 0.25 49.93
C ILE A 1218 24.82 -0.26 49.32
N SER A 1219 24.12 -1.10 50.07
CA SER A 1219 22.79 -1.57 49.69
C SER A 1219 21.76 -0.48 49.98
N ILE A 1220 21.46 0.35 48.98
CA ILE A 1220 20.36 1.34 49.07
C ILE A 1220 19.03 0.58 49.05
N THR A 1221 18.63 0.07 50.21
CA THR A 1221 17.37 -0.64 50.39
C THR A 1221 16.20 0.35 50.45
N CYS A 1222 15.72 0.75 49.28
CA CYS A 1222 14.41 1.40 49.12
C CYS A 1222 13.29 0.41 49.45
N ALA A 1223 13.02 0.23 50.76
CA ALA A 1223 11.86 -0.51 51.23
C ALA A 1223 10.59 0.31 50.99
N SER A 1224 9.53 -0.32 50.48
CA SER A 1224 8.25 0.34 50.25
C SER A 1224 7.67 0.91 51.56
N PRO A 1225 7.04 2.10 51.53
CA PRO A 1225 6.13 2.49 52.61
C PRO A 1225 4.98 1.48 52.72
N ARG A 1226 4.43 1.36 53.94
CA ARG A 1226 3.18 0.63 54.22
C ARG A 1226 1.98 1.57 54.16
#